data_AF-A0A9W6KFB8-F1
#
_entry.id   AF-A0A9W6KFB8-F1
#
_cell.length_a   1.000
_cell.length_b   1.000
_cell.length_c   1.000
_cell.angle_alpha   90.00
_cell.angle_beta   90.00
_cell.angle_gamma   90.00
#
_symmetry.space_group_name_H-M   'P 1'
#
loop_
_entity.id
_entity.type
_entity.pdbx_description
1 polymer ?
#
loop_
_entity_poly.entity_id
_entity_poly.type
_entity_poly.pdbx_seq_one_letter_code
_entity_poly.pdbx_strand_id
1 'polypeptide(L)'
;MVQPTHDPAAEQATIGAALLAPAVVAELAAVLAPADFHQPQHTIVWETILALHAAGEPTDPVTVAARLSSAGELGKVGGAPYLHTLMQATPAAGNAAHHAGIVVDHARRRHVVTLGAQLADLATSGADVADVVAAGRAMLDTATAGGWPTLIPLGTGRHLPTFPAEVLPDWVAEMVYAVAEFTQTPVDAAGSIALAALSTAAGGRAEVEVRGSWREPVNLFTVVVLPPGSRKSAVFAAMAGPLLAAEKRMVELAKPAIVEAELAARVAGKAAERAANNAANADESGRDTLLAEATAAAMQADAITVPALPQLVADDVTSETAAAMLAAQGGRLAVLSPEGGIFATIAGRYSGTPNLEVFLKGHAGDMMRVGRLSRDANHVDKPALTLGLAVQPEVLRDIAGMPGFRGLGLLARILFAVPTNTVGWRTIGAAPIPAEVSAAYTANLTTMVLTLADWTDPAVLPLTAEANERVLEIERTVEPRLRPGGAWGHIIDWGSKYTGAVVRMAGLIHLGDHLRDGWGRPIDAGAIDRAALLGEYYAAHALAAFDDMGADNTTRNAQTILGWIERTGATAFTKRDLYRAVKSAQIGTVADLDPALTLLDAHGYLRQLDPPARSPKGGRPPSPSYLVHPEVHRPAATVHPIGARRTA
;
A
#
# COMPACT_ATOMS: atom_id res chain seq x y z
N MET A 1 -25.32 -39.54 -19.80
CA MET A 1 -26.63 -39.07 -19.32
C MET A 1 -26.59 -37.55 -19.30
N VAL A 2 -27.51 -36.87 -19.99
CA VAL A 2 -27.63 -35.40 -19.90
C VAL A 2 -28.07 -35.09 -18.47
N GLN A 3 -27.24 -34.38 -17.72
CA GLN A 3 -27.62 -33.94 -16.37
C GLN A 3 -28.84 -33.00 -16.46
N PRO A 4 -29.77 -33.06 -15.50
CA PRO A 4 -30.90 -32.15 -15.48
C PRO A 4 -30.40 -30.69 -15.45
N THR A 5 -31.03 -29.83 -16.27
CA THR A 5 -30.70 -28.40 -16.38
C THR A 5 -31.35 -27.56 -15.27
N HIS A 6 -31.62 -28.17 -14.12
CA HIS A 6 -32.16 -27.54 -12.93
C HIS A 6 -31.67 -28.28 -11.68
N ASP A 7 -31.63 -27.57 -10.55
CA ASP A 7 -31.34 -28.13 -9.24
C ASP A 7 -32.46 -27.72 -8.26
N PRO A 8 -33.40 -28.63 -7.94
CA PRO A 8 -34.52 -28.29 -7.08
C PRO A 8 -34.10 -28.02 -5.64
N ALA A 9 -33.01 -28.63 -5.16
CA ALA A 9 -32.52 -28.41 -3.80
C ALA A 9 -31.89 -27.01 -3.67
N ALA A 10 -31.15 -26.57 -4.70
CA ALA A 10 -30.61 -25.22 -4.75
C ALA A 10 -31.72 -24.16 -4.81
N GLU A 11 -32.76 -24.36 -5.64
CA GLU A 11 -33.91 -23.43 -5.68
C GLU A 11 -34.61 -23.33 -4.32
N GLN A 12 -34.84 -24.47 -3.65
CA GLN A 12 -35.46 -24.50 -2.33
C GLN A 12 -34.60 -23.83 -1.27
N ALA A 13 -33.29 -24.11 -1.25
CA ALA A 13 -32.36 -23.53 -0.29
C ALA A 13 -32.21 -22.00 -0.46
N THR A 14 -32.22 -21.50 -1.69
CA THR A 14 -32.17 -20.06 -2.00
C THR A 14 -33.41 -19.33 -1.50
N ILE A 15 -34.61 -19.84 -1.83
CA ILE A 15 -35.86 -19.24 -1.36
C ILE A 15 -35.99 -19.35 0.16
N GLY A 16 -35.64 -20.50 0.73
CA GLY A 16 -35.65 -20.69 2.17
C GLY A 16 -34.72 -19.73 2.92
N ALA A 17 -33.56 -19.40 2.35
CA ALA A 17 -32.65 -18.41 2.94
C ALA A 17 -33.27 -17.00 2.94
N ALA A 18 -33.95 -16.63 1.85
CA ALA A 18 -34.66 -15.36 1.73
C ALA A 18 -35.87 -15.24 2.69
N LEU A 19 -36.53 -16.36 2.98
CA LEU A 19 -37.59 -16.44 3.98
C LEU A 19 -37.06 -16.40 5.42
N LEU A 20 -35.87 -16.97 5.66
CA LEU A 20 -35.24 -17.06 6.98
C LEU A 20 -34.54 -15.76 7.40
N ALA A 21 -33.88 -15.08 6.46
CA ALA A 21 -33.06 -13.90 6.71
C ALA A 21 -33.36 -12.79 5.69
N PRO A 22 -34.29 -11.85 5.98
CA PRO A 22 -34.66 -10.78 5.05
C PRO A 22 -33.49 -9.91 4.55
N ALA A 23 -32.39 -9.84 5.30
CA ALA A 23 -31.19 -9.11 4.91
C ALA A 23 -30.49 -9.67 3.66
N VAL A 24 -30.65 -10.96 3.35
CA VAL A 24 -30.03 -11.58 2.16
C VAL A 24 -30.83 -11.31 0.88
N VAL A 25 -32.07 -10.85 0.98
CA VAL A 25 -32.95 -10.65 -0.19
C VAL A 25 -32.37 -9.63 -1.17
N ALA A 26 -31.78 -8.54 -0.67
CA ALA A 26 -31.17 -7.50 -1.52
C ALA A 26 -29.97 -8.02 -2.32
N GLU A 27 -29.13 -8.84 -1.70
CA GLU A 27 -27.97 -9.47 -2.34
C GLU A 27 -28.41 -10.47 -3.41
N LEU A 28 -29.38 -11.34 -3.08
CA LEU A 28 -29.92 -12.33 -3.99
C LEU A 28 -30.67 -11.69 -5.18
N ALA A 29 -31.44 -10.62 -4.94
CA ALA A 29 -32.16 -9.89 -5.98
C ALA A 29 -31.23 -9.21 -7.00
N ALA A 30 -29.98 -8.93 -6.63
CA ALA A 30 -29.00 -8.37 -7.55
C ALA A 30 -28.52 -9.38 -8.61
N VAL A 31 -28.65 -10.69 -8.34
CA VAL A 31 -28.09 -11.75 -9.18
C VAL A 31 -29.12 -12.76 -9.69
N LEU A 32 -30.34 -12.77 -9.15
CA LEU A 32 -31.36 -13.78 -9.42
C LEU A 32 -32.70 -13.16 -9.84
N ALA A 33 -33.14 -13.47 -11.06
CA ALA A 33 -34.43 -13.07 -11.61
C ALA A 33 -35.51 -14.17 -11.39
N PRO A 34 -36.80 -13.82 -11.33
CA PRO A 34 -37.89 -14.82 -11.25
C PRO A 34 -37.86 -15.90 -12.35
N ALA A 35 -37.38 -15.55 -13.54
CA ALA A 35 -37.25 -16.45 -14.68
C ALA A 35 -36.12 -17.49 -14.53
N ASP A 36 -35.21 -17.30 -13.56
CA ASP A 36 -34.11 -18.23 -13.32
C ASP A 36 -34.54 -19.49 -12.58
N PHE A 37 -35.71 -19.48 -11.94
CA PHE A 37 -36.30 -20.66 -11.34
C PHE A 37 -36.93 -21.57 -12.40
N HIS A 38 -36.69 -22.88 -12.30
CA HIS A 38 -37.30 -23.86 -13.17
C HIS A 38 -38.74 -24.16 -12.73
N GLN A 39 -39.02 -24.16 -11.42
CA GLN A 39 -40.36 -24.49 -10.91
C GLN A 39 -41.25 -23.23 -10.87
N PRO A 40 -42.44 -23.25 -11.50
CA PRO A 40 -43.34 -22.09 -11.49
C PRO A 40 -43.74 -21.62 -10.08
N GLN A 41 -43.91 -22.57 -9.14
CA GLN A 41 -44.20 -22.25 -7.75
C GLN A 41 -43.07 -21.45 -7.07
N HIS A 42 -41.80 -21.68 -7.45
CA HIS A 42 -40.66 -20.94 -6.91
C HIS A 42 -40.56 -19.53 -7.49
N THR A 43 -40.86 -19.37 -8.79
CA THR A 43 -41.01 -18.06 -9.43
C THR A 43 -42.04 -17.19 -8.69
N ILE A 44 -43.24 -17.73 -8.43
CA ILE A 44 -44.33 -17.01 -7.74
C ILE A 44 -43.92 -16.58 -6.31
N VAL A 45 -43.25 -17.47 -5.57
CA VAL A 45 -42.76 -17.16 -4.22
C VAL A 45 -41.67 -16.08 -4.28
N TRP A 46 -40.73 -16.17 -5.21
CA TRP A 46 -39.66 -15.19 -5.38
C TRP A 46 -40.19 -13.80 -5.77
N GLU A 47 -41.12 -13.71 -6.72
CA GLU A 47 -41.79 -12.46 -7.09
C GLU A 47 -42.49 -11.82 -5.89
N THR A 48 -43.13 -12.64 -5.05
CA THR A 48 -43.80 -12.16 -3.84
C THR A 48 -42.79 -11.61 -2.82
N ILE A 49 -41.66 -12.31 -2.61
CA ILE A 49 -40.57 -11.86 -1.73
C ILE A 49 -40.00 -10.53 -2.23
N LEU A 50 -39.74 -10.39 -3.54
CA LEU A 50 -39.24 -9.15 -4.14
C LEU A 50 -40.23 -8.00 -3.96
N ALA A 51 -41.53 -8.24 -4.16
CA ALA A 51 -42.57 -7.23 -3.99
C ALA A 51 -42.70 -6.76 -2.53
N LEU A 52 -42.59 -7.67 -1.56
CA LEU A 52 -42.60 -7.35 -0.13
C LEU A 52 -41.34 -6.57 0.27
N HIS A 53 -40.17 -7.03 -0.18
CA HIS A 53 -38.90 -6.35 0.09
C HIS A 53 -38.87 -4.93 -0.47
N ALA A 54 -39.35 -4.74 -1.70
CA ALA A 54 -39.47 -3.42 -2.32
C ALA A 54 -40.44 -2.49 -1.57
N ALA A 55 -41.44 -3.05 -0.89
CA ALA A 55 -42.36 -2.30 -0.03
C ALA A 55 -41.82 -2.07 1.40
N GLY A 56 -40.62 -2.57 1.72
CA GLY A 56 -40.04 -2.51 3.06
C GLY A 56 -40.75 -3.42 4.07
N GLU A 57 -41.53 -4.41 3.61
CA GLU A 57 -42.25 -5.36 4.45
C GLU A 57 -41.37 -6.60 4.76
N PRO A 58 -41.57 -7.26 5.91
CA PRO A 58 -40.90 -8.52 6.23
C PRO A 58 -41.17 -9.60 5.19
N THR A 59 -40.16 -10.42 4.88
CA THR A 59 -40.24 -11.52 3.91
C THR A 59 -40.34 -12.90 4.57
N ASP A 60 -40.76 -12.96 5.84
CA ASP A 60 -40.93 -14.22 6.57
C ASP A 60 -42.10 -15.07 6.00
N PRO A 61 -42.14 -16.39 6.27
CA PRO A 61 -43.15 -17.28 5.73
C PRO A 61 -44.60 -16.88 6.02
N VAL A 62 -44.88 -16.21 7.14
CA VAL A 62 -46.25 -15.79 7.50
C VAL A 62 -46.66 -14.60 6.64
N THR A 63 -45.79 -13.61 6.50
CA THR A 63 -46.04 -12.42 5.68
C THR A 63 -46.18 -12.78 4.20
N VAL A 64 -45.31 -13.66 3.70
CA VAL A 64 -45.39 -14.18 2.32
C VAL A 64 -46.69 -14.98 2.10
N ALA A 65 -47.09 -15.83 3.05
CA ALA A 65 -48.35 -16.57 2.95
C ALA A 65 -49.58 -15.64 2.89
N ALA A 66 -49.60 -14.60 3.73
CA ALA A 66 -50.69 -13.62 3.75
C ALA A 66 -50.79 -12.88 2.41
N ARG A 67 -49.65 -12.45 1.84
CA ARG A 67 -49.60 -11.78 0.53
C ARG A 67 -50.10 -12.70 -0.58
N LEU A 68 -49.62 -13.93 -0.62
CA LEU A 68 -50.07 -14.94 -1.59
C LEU A 68 -51.55 -15.28 -1.45
N SER A 69 -52.07 -15.32 -0.22
CA SER A 69 -53.49 -15.56 0.04
C SER A 69 -54.35 -14.41 -0.48
N SER A 70 -53.93 -13.17 -0.27
CA SER A 70 -54.63 -11.98 -0.75
C SER A 70 -54.66 -11.89 -2.28
N ALA A 71 -53.61 -12.43 -2.94
CA ALA A 71 -53.51 -12.51 -4.39
C ALA A 71 -54.23 -13.73 -5.00
N GLY A 72 -54.76 -14.65 -4.19
CA GLY A 72 -55.36 -15.91 -4.67
C GLY A 72 -54.35 -16.92 -5.23
N GLU A 73 -53.06 -16.72 -4.97
CA GLU A 73 -51.94 -17.54 -5.50
C GLU A 73 -51.43 -18.59 -4.50
N LEU A 74 -51.84 -18.52 -3.23
CA LEU A 74 -51.35 -19.41 -2.16
C LEU A 74 -51.56 -20.90 -2.46
N GLY A 75 -52.67 -21.26 -3.12
CA GLY A 75 -52.92 -22.64 -3.54
C GLY A 75 -51.95 -23.14 -4.62
N LYS A 76 -51.42 -22.24 -5.47
CA LYS A 76 -50.54 -22.59 -6.59
C LYS A 76 -49.10 -22.86 -6.15
N VAL A 77 -48.72 -22.41 -4.95
CA VAL A 77 -47.38 -22.64 -4.38
C VAL A 77 -47.35 -23.77 -3.34
N GLY A 78 -48.42 -24.56 -3.20
CA GLY A 78 -48.50 -25.65 -2.22
C GLY A 78 -48.96 -25.24 -0.81
N GLY A 79 -49.48 -24.02 -0.66
CA GLY A 79 -50.02 -23.52 0.61
C GLY A 79 -48.96 -23.04 1.61
N ALA A 80 -49.43 -22.50 2.74
CA ALA A 80 -48.54 -22.03 3.82
C ALA A 80 -47.55 -23.11 4.33
N PRO A 81 -47.90 -24.41 4.41
CA PRO A 81 -46.94 -25.44 4.81
C PRO A 81 -45.71 -25.52 3.89
N TYR A 82 -45.85 -25.25 2.59
CA TYR A 82 -44.74 -25.34 1.65
C TYR A 82 -43.67 -24.27 1.93
N LEU A 83 -44.05 -23.06 2.33
CA LEU A 83 -43.09 -21.99 2.69
C LEU A 83 -42.23 -22.38 3.89
N HIS A 84 -42.80 -23.10 4.85
CA HIS A 84 -42.05 -23.65 5.98
C HIS A 84 -41.11 -24.78 5.53
N THR A 85 -41.53 -25.63 4.58
CA THR A 85 -40.65 -26.64 3.97
C THR A 85 -39.44 -26.00 3.27
N LEU A 86 -39.65 -24.91 2.52
CA LEU A 86 -38.55 -24.16 1.88
C LEU A 86 -37.56 -23.64 2.92
N MET A 87 -38.05 -23.06 4.01
CA MET A 87 -37.20 -22.57 5.10
C MET A 87 -36.38 -23.68 5.76
N GLN A 88 -36.93 -24.89 5.89
CA GLN A 88 -36.22 -26.05 6.45
C GLN A 88 -35.21 -26.67 5.48
N ALA A 89 -35.37 -26.44 4.17
CA ALA A 89 -34.44 -26.92 3.15
C ALA A 89 -33.13 -26.12 3.11
N THR A 90 -33.03 -24.99 3.83
CA THR A 90 -31.83 -24.14 3.89
C THR A 90 -30.92 -24.54 5.05
N PRO A 91 -29.72 -25.09 4.81
CA PRO A 91 -28.80 -25.49 5.88
C PRO A 91 -28.23 -24.29 6.66
N ALA A 92 -27.94 -23.19 5.95
CA ALA A 92 -27.47 -21.93 6.54
C ALA A 92 -27.73 -20.76 5.58
N ALA A 93 -28.29 -19.65 6.09
CA ALA A 93 -28.56 -18.46 5.28
C ALA A 93 -27.28 -17.81 4.71
N GLY A 94 -26.12 -18.00 5.36
CA GLY A 94 -24.83 -17.49 4.86
C GLY A 94 -24.37 -18.11 3.53
N ASN A 95 -24.95 -19.23 3.09
CA ASN A 95 -24.64 -19.87 1.82
C ASN A 95 -25.61 -19.47 0.68
N ALA A 96 -26.51 -18.51 0.92
CA ALA A 96 -27.56 -18.16 -0.03
C ALA A 96 -27.00 -17.74 -1.40
N ALA A 97 -25.94 -16.92 -1.42
CA ALA A 97 -25.30 -16.49 -2.67
C ALA A 97 -24.73 -17.66 -3.49
N HIS A 98 -24.17 -18.66 -2.80
CA HIS A 98 -23.64 -19.87 -3.45
C HIS A 98 -24.77 -20.69 -4.11
N HIS A 99 -25.87 -20.91 -3.39
CA HIS A 99 -27.03 -21.64 -3.93
C HIS A 99 -27.72 -20.88 -5.07
N ALA A 100 -27.80 -19.56 -4.99
CA ALA A 100 -28.31 -18.72 -6.08
C ALA A 100 -27.41 -18.81 -7.33
N GLY A 101 -26.09 -18.86 -7.17
CA GLY A 101 -25.16 -19.10 -8.27
C GLY A 101 -25.44 -20.42 -9.02
N ILE A 102 -25.76 -21.49 -8.29
CA ILE A 102 -26.16 -22.77 -8.89
C ILE A 102 -27.44 -22.63 -9.72
N VAL A 103 -28.46 -21.93 -9.20
CA VAL A 103 -29.73 -21.69 -9.91
C VAL A 103 -29.49 -20.89 -11.20
N VAL A 104 -28.69 -19.83 -11.15
CA VAL A 104 -28.32 -18.98 -12.30
C VAL A 104 -27.56 -19.78 -13.35
N ASP A 105 -26.60 -20.61 -12.96
CA ASP A 105 -25.84 -21.46 -13.89
C ASP A 105 -26.75 -22.45 -14.61
N HIS A 106 -27.70 -23.04 -13.89
CA HIS A 106 -28.70 -23.92 -14.49
C HIS A 106 -29.66 -23.16 -15.42
N ALA A 107 -30.09 -21.94 -15.06
CA ALA A 107 -30.91 -21.09 -15.92
C ALA A 107 -30.19 -20.72 -17.23
N ARG A 108 -28.91 -20.37 -17.17
CA ARG A 108 -28.07 -20.12 -18.35
C ARG A 108 -27.98 -21.34 -19.25
N ARG A 109 -27.76 -22.53 -18.68
CA ARG A 109 -27.75 -23.79 -19.44
C ARG A 109 -29.10 -24.07 -20.10
N ARG A 110 -30.23 -23.82 -19.41
CA ARG A 110 -31.57 -23.94 -20.02
C ARG A 110 -31.75 -22.99 -21.19
N HIS A 111 -31.31 -21.74 -21.05
CA HIS A 111 -31.39 -20.76 -22.11
C HIS A 111 -30.61 -21.21 -23.36
N VAL A 112 -29.39 -21.73 -23.19
CA VAL A 112 -28.59 -22.29 -24.30
C VAL A 112 -29.29 -23.47 -24.98
N VAL A 113 -29.94 -24.36 -24.21
CA VAL A 113 -30.72 -25.47 -24.77
C VAL A 113 -31.89 -24.96 -25.60
N THR A 114 -32.63 -23.95 -25.11
CA THR A 114 -33.74 -23.32 -25.85
C THR A 114 -33.26 -22.67 -27.14
N LEU A 115 -32.13 -21.96 -27.13
CA LEU A 115 -31.55 -21.35 -28.32
C LEU A 115 -31.09 -22.40 -29.33
N GLY A 116 -30.51 -23.51 -28.86
CA GLY A 116 -30.15 -24.64 -29.71
C GLY A 116 -31.37 -25.24 -30.42
N ALA A 117 -32.50 -25.39 -29.71
CA ALA A 117 -33.75 -25.85 -30.30
C ALA A 117 -34.30 -24.86 -31.34
N GLN A 118 -34.31 -23.56 -31.02
CA GLN A 118 -34.76 -22.51 -31.95
C GLN A 118 -33.90 -22.44 -33.23
N LEU A 119 -32.58 -22.63 -33.10
CA LEU A 119 -31.67 -22.67 -34.25
C LEU A 119 -31.90 -23.92 -35.10
N ALA A 120 -32.16 -25.08 -34.47
CA ALA A 120 -32.50 -26.31 -35.19
C ALA A 120 -33.82 -26.16 -35.97
N ASP A 121 -34.84 -25.55 -35.36
CA ASP A 121 -36.11 -25.25 -36.03
C ASP A 121 -35.89 -24.31 -37.22
N LEU A 122 -35.11 -23.24 -37.06
CA LEU A 122 -34.80 -22.30 -38.14
C LEU A 122 -34.01 -22.96 -39.29
N ALA A 123 -33.08 -23.86 -38.98
CA ALA A 123 -32.32 -24.60 -39.99
C ALA A 123 -33.21 -25.55 -40.81
N THR A 124 -34.34 -25.98 -40.26
CA THR A 124 -35.30 -26.89 -40.93
C THR A 124 -36.48 -26.16 -41.58
N SER A 125 -36.60 -24.83 -41.41
CA SER A 125 -37.72 -24.03 -41.93
C SER A 125 -37.57 -23.59 -43.39
N GLY A 126 -36.49 -23.98 -44.08
CA GLY A 126 -36.22 -23.63 -45.49
C GLY A 126 -35.67 -22.22 -45.71
N ALA A 127 -35.17 -21.55 -44.67
CA ALA A 127 -34.50 -20.25 -44.77
C ALA A 127 -33.13 -20.36 -45.46
N ASP A 128 -32.65 -19.25 -46.04
CA ASP A 128 -31.32 -19.20 -46.65
C ASP A 128 -30.22 -19.44 -45.59
N VAL A 129 -29.19 -20.19 -45.96
CA VAL A 129 -28.11 -20.55 -45.03
C VAL A 129 -27.41 -19.32 -44.43
N ALA A 130 -27.27 -18.23 -45.20
CA ALA A 130 -26.68 -17.00 -44.69
C ALA A 130 -27.56 -16.34 -43.62
N ASP A 131 -28.88 -16.40 -43.78
CA ASP A 131 -29.85 -15.87 -42.81
C ASP A 131 -29.91 -16.74 -41.56
N VAL A 132 -29.84 -18.08 -41.70
CA VAL A 132 -29.75 -19.01 -40.56
C VAL A 132 -28.46 -18.77 -39.76
N VAL A 133 -27.33 -18.55 -40.44
CA VAL A 133 -26.05 -18.24 -39.79
C VAL A 133 -26.07 -16.85 -39.15
N ALA A 134 -26.67 -15.84 -39.78
CA ALA A 134 -26.80 -14.51 -39.23
C ALA A 134 -27.72 -14.48 -38.00
N ALA A 135 -28.86 -15.17 -38.07
CA ALA A 135 -29.77 -15.34 -36.94
C ALA A 135 -29.12 -16.16 -35.81
N GLY A 136 -28.40 -17.24 -36.13
CA GLY A 136 -27.65 -18.02 -35.14
C GLY A 136 -26.56 -17.20 -34.44
N ARG A 137 -25.83 -16.35 -35.18
CA ARG A 137 -24.89 -15.39 -34.60
C ARG A 137 -25.60 -14.38 -33.71
N ALA A 138 -26.67 -13.74 -34.18
CA ALA A 138 -27.44 -12.80 -33.38
C ALA A 138 -28.04 -13.44 -32.12
N MET A 139 -28.50 -14.69 -32.20
CA MET A 139 -29.04 -15.45 -31.07
C MET A 139 -27.94 -15.81 -30.06
N LEU A 140 -26.74 -16.20 -30.52
CA LEU A 140 -25.58 -16.42 -29.65
C LEU A 140 -25.05 -15.11 -29.06
N ASP A 141 -25.04 -14.02 -29.83
CA ASP A 141 -24.70 -12.68 -29.39
C ASP A 141 -25.71 -12.16 -28.36
N THR A 142 -26.98 -12.57 -28.46
CA THR A 142 -28.04 -12.27 -27.48
C THR A 142 -27.97 -13.21 -26.26
N ALA A 143 -27.59 -14.48 -26.45
CA ALA A 143 -27.32 -15.44 -25.38
C ALA A 143 -26.11 -15.02 -24.53
N THR A 144 -25.14 -14.38 -25.18
CA THR A 144 -23.98 -13.73 -24.58
C THR A 144 -24.26 -12.25 -24.26
N ALA A 145 -25.44 -11.71 -24.62
CA ALA A 145 -25.93 -10.42 -24.15
C ALA A 145 -26.44 -10.48 -22.69
N GLY A 146 -26.03 -11.51 -21.95
CA GLY A 146 -25.64 -11.36 -20.56
C GLY A 146 -24.17 -10.92 -20.44
N GLY A 147 -23.90 -9.68 -20.86
CA GLY A 147 -22.70 -8.95 -20.49
C GLY A 147 -21.45 -9.27 -21.33
N TRP A 148 -20.81 -8.21 -21.78
CA TRP A 148 -19.38 -8.14 -22.08
C TRP A 148 -18.48 -9.20 -21.40
N PRO A 149 -17.35 -9.60 -22.03
CA PRO A 149 -16.41 -10.51 -21.37
C PRO A 149 -16.00 -9.97 -19.99
N THR A 150 -15.90 -10.86 -19.00
CA THR A 150 -15.46 -10.51 -17.65
C THR A 150 -14.18 -9.69 -17.72
N LEU A 151 -14.19 -8.50 -17.13
CA LEU A 151 -13.02 -7.62 -17.09
C LEU A 151 -11.83 -8.38 -16.50
N ILE A 152 -10.76 -8.49 -17.28
CA ILE A 152 -9.50 -9.08 -16.84
C ILE A 152 -8.62 -7.91 -16.38
N PRO A 153 -8.31 -7.74 -15.09
CA PRO A 153 -7.53 -6.61 -14.59
C PRO A 153 -6.28 -6.28 -15.42
N LEU A 154 -6.10 -5.01 -15.80
CA LEU A 154 -4.89 -4.54 -16.49
C LEU A 154 -3.72 -4.46 -15.51
N GLY A 155 -2.94 -5.54 -15.45
CA GLY A 155 -2.09 -5.74 -14.32
C GLY A 155 -2.90 -5.77 -13.03
N THR A 156 -2.20 -5.90 -11.93
CA THR A 156 -2.72 -5.92 -10.58
C THR A 156 -3.15 -4.52 -10.14
N GLY A 157 -4.20 -3.97 -10.75
CA GLY A 157 -5.00 -2.90 -10.16
C GLY A 157 -5.69 -3.43 -8.91
N ARG A 158 -4.91 -3.70 -7.87
CA ARG A 158 -5.39 -4.27 -6.60
C ARG A 158 -6.25 -3.22 -5.93
N HIS A 159 -7.41 -3.65 -5.43
CA HIS A 159 -7.98 -2.95 -4.30
C HIS A 159 -6.95 -3.03 -3.17
N LEU A 160 -6.27 -1.91 -2.92
CA LEU A 160 -5.24 -1.83 -1.92
C LEU A 160 -5.91 -1.66 -0.54
N PRO A 161 -5.41 -2.35 0.50
CA PRO A 161 -5.96 -2.22 1.84
C PRO A 161 -5.80 -0.78 2.34
N THR A 162 -6.72 -0.34 3.20
CA THR A 162 -6.56 0.95 3.88
C THR A 162 -5.46 0.85 4.92
N PHE A 163 -4.69 1.93 5.12
CA PHE A 163 -3.68 1.98 6.17
C PHE A 163 -4.31 1.80 7.57
N PRO A 164 -3.90 0.78 8.34
CA PRO A 164 -4.50 0.47 9.63
C PRO A 164 -3.88 1.34 10.74
N ALA A 165 -4.16 2.65 10.74
CA ALA A 165 -3.55 3.58 11.70
C ALA A 165 -3.91 3.27 13.16
N GLU A 166 -5.04 2.59 13.42
CA GLU A 166 -5.50 2.16 14.73
C GLU A 166 -4.56 1.17 15.43
N VAL A 167 -3.60 0.57 14.72
CA VAL A 167 -2.63 -0.37 15.29
C VAL A 167 -1.35 0.31 15.79
N LEU A 168 -1.20 1.60 15.50
CA LEU A 168 -0.14 2.44 16.03
C LEU A 168 -0.43 2.82 17.49
N PRO A 169 0.57 3.29 18.27
CA PRO A 169 0.32 3.85 19.60
C PRO A 169 -0.76 4.94 19.54
N ASP A 170 -1.66 4.98 20.52
CA ASP A 170 -2.88 5.82 20.48
C ASP A 170 -2.57 7.29 20.11
N TRP A 171 -1.56 7.88 20.75
CA TRP A 171 -1.16 9.27 20.52
C TRP A 171 -0.60 9.52 19.10
N VAL A 172 -0.10 8.48 18.44
CA VAL A 172 0.32 8.52 17.03
C VAL A 172 -0.90 8.36 16.13
N ALA A 173 -1.76 7.37 16.39
CA ALA A 173 -2.95 7.10 15.61
C ALA A 173 -3.89 8.32 15.56
N GLU A 174 -4.14 8.96 16.72
CA GLU A 174 -4.93 10.19 16.81
C GLU A 174 -4.37 11.31 15.94
N MET A 175 -3.05 11.53 15.99
CA MET A 175 -2.39 12.54 15.17
C MET A 175 -2.46 12.20 13.67
N VAL A 176 -2.27 10.93 13.31
CA VAL A 176 -2.35 10.45 11.93
C VAL A 176 -3.73 10.71 11.33
N TYR A 177 -4.80 10.36 12.05
CA TYR A 177 -6.16 10.64 11.60
C TYR A 177 -6.45 12.15 11.54
N ALA A 178 -6.05 12.91 12.57
CA ALA A 178 -6.30 14.35 12.61
C ALA A 178 -5.56 15.09 11.48
N VAL A 179 -4.32 14.70 11.17
CA VAL A 179 -3.58 15.23 10.03
C VAL A 179 -4.27 14.85 8.74
N ALA A 180 -4.57 13.58 8.51
CA ALA A 180 -5.21 13.11 7.28
C ALA A 180 -6.56 13.81 7.02
N GLU A 181 -7.37 14.01 8.05
CA GLU A 181 -8.62 14.76 7.99
C GLU A 181 -8.36 16.24 7.67
N PHE A 182 -7.48 16.93 8.41
CA PHE A 182 -7.22 18.34 8.17
C PHE A 182 -6.61 18.61 6.78
N THR A 183 -5.63 17.82 6.38
CA THR A 183 -4.96 17.98 5.08
C THR A 183 -5.75 17.38 3.93
N GLN A 184 -6.81 16.59 4.20
CA GLN A 184 -7.61 15.90 3.20
C GLN A 184 -6.73 15.01 2.31
N THR A 185 -5.88 14.23 2.97
CA THR A 185 -4.92 13.30 2.36
C THR A 185 -5.19 11.89 2.84
N PRO A 186 -4.72 10.85 2.12
CA PRO A 186 -4.80 9.48 2.61
C PRO A 186 -4.16 9.33 4.00
N VAL A 187 -4.73 8.47 4.83
CA VAL A 187 -4.24 8.16 6.19
C VAL A 187 -2.79 7.64 6.13
N ASP A 188 -2.51 6.85 5.11
CA ASP A 188 -1.25 6.24 4.72
C ASP A 188 -0.10 7.25 4.60
N ALA A 189 -0.42 8.47 4.15
CA ALA A 189 0.55 9.55 4.01
C ALA A 189 1.04 10.03 5.37
N ALA A 190 0.12 10.29 6.30
CA ALA A 190 0.49 10.67 7.66
C ALA A 190 1.11 9.49 8.40
N GLY A 191 0.53 8.29 8.29
CA GLY A 191 0.98 7.07 8.95
C GLY A 191 2.39 6.64 8.57
N SER A 192 2.75 6.66 7.29
CA SER A 192 4.09 6.26 6.84
C SER A 192 5.18 7.25 7.29
N ILE A 193 4.85 8.55 7.39
CA ILE A 193 5.77 9.55 7.94
C ILE A 193 5.82 9.46 9.47
N ALA A 194 4.72 9.09 10.14
CA ALA A 194 4.71 8.79 11.58
C ALA A 194 5.68 7.65 11.93
N LEU A 195 5.66 6.56 11.16
CA LEU A 195 6.59 5.45 11.32
C LEU A 195 8.04 5.88 11.09
N ALA A 196 8.31 6.72 10.08
CA ALA A 196 9.62 7.33 9.90
C ALA A 196 10.02 8.23 11.09
N ALA A 197 9.06 8.92 11.72
CA ALA A 197 9.33 9.76 12.88
C ALA A 197 9.67 8.93 14.13
N LEU A 198 8.93 7.86 14.41
CA LEU A 198 9.25 6.91 15.46
C LEU A 198 10.60 6.24 15.21
N SER A 199 10.85 5.80 13.98
CA SER A 199 12.11 5.25 13.50
C SER A 199 13.28 6.22 13.71
N THR A 200 13.09 7.51 13.48
CA THR A 200 14.12 8.54 13.70
C THR A 200 14.43 8.71 15.19
N ALA A 201 13.41 8.65 16.04
CA ALA A 201 13.57 8.82 17.48
C ALA A 201 14.21 7.60 18.16
N ALA A 202 13.93 6.38 17.68
CA ALA A 202 14.44 5.14 18.29
C ALA A 202 15.59 4.46 17.53
N GLY A 203 15.82 4.82 16.26
CA GLY A 203 16.83 4.22 15.39
C GLY A 203 18.24 4.34 15.96
N GLY A 204 18.96 3.21 16.02
CA GLY A 204 20.30 3.13 16.62
C GLY A 204 20.30 3.25 18.14
N ARG A 205 19.12 3.28 18.78
CA ARG A 205 18.93 3.28 20.24
C ARG A 205 18.18 2.06 20.74
N ALA A 206 17.56 1.30 19.85
CA ALA A 206 16.95 0.02 20.15
C ALA A 206 17.14 -0.99 19.01
N GLU A 207 17.26 -2.26 19.38
CA GLU A 207 17.28 -3.43 18.52
C GLU A 207 16.34 -4.48 19.10
N VAL A 208 15.57 -5.14 18.25
CA VAL A 208 14.73 -6.26 18.66
C VAL A 208 15.54 -7.55 18.58
N GLU A 209 15.60 -8.29 19.66
CA GLU A 209 16.19 -9.64 19.70
C GLU A 209 15.08 -10.66 19.43
N VAL A 210 15.10 -11.24 18.23
CA VAL A 210 14.07 -12.18 17.79
C VAL A 210 14.35 -13.57 18.34
N ARG A 211 15.51 -14.14 17.98
CA ARG A 211 15.92 -15.48 18.42
C ARG A 211 17.42 -15.70 18.22
N GLY A 212 18.10 -16.18 19.26
CA GLY A 212 19.52 -16.51 19.20
C GLY A 212 20.36 -15.26 18.86
N SER A 213 21.12 -15.31 17.78
CA SER A 213 21.93 -14.17 17.31
C SER A 213 21.18 -13.23 16.36
N TRP A 214 19.91 -13.51 16.03
CA TRP A 214 19.15 -12.65 15.11
C TRP A 214 18.62 -11.41 15.84
N ARG A 215 19.13 -10.25 15.44
CA ARG A 215 18.72 -8.93 15.90
C ARG A 215 18.31 -8.04 14.73
N GLU A 216 17.28 -7.25 14.93
CA GLU A 216 16.80 -6.27 13.95
C GLU A 216 16.83 -4.86 14.56
N PRO A 217 17.56 -3.88 13.97
CA PRO A 217 17.49 -2.51 14.41
C PRO A 217 16.16 -1.87 14.03
N VAL A 218 15.62 -1.00 14.88
CA VAL A 218 14.24 -0.48 14.69
C VAL A 218 14.09 0.59 13.60
N ASN A 219 15.17 0.94 12.88
CA ASN A 219 15.09 1.93 11.81
C ASN A 219 14.42 1.36 10.55
N LEU A 220 13.65 2.21 9.87
CA LEU A 220 12.81 1.88 8.72
C LEU A 220 13.09 2.79 7.53
N PHE A 221 12.85 2.26 6.33
CA PHE A 221 12.73 3.04 5.10
C PHE A 221 11.27 3.07 4.65
N THR A 222 10.61 4.22 4.69
CA THR A 222 9.23 4.42 4.20
C THR A 222 9.22 5.35 3.01
N VAL A 223 8.44 4.98 1.99
CA VAL A 223 8.23 5.79 0.78
C VAL A 223 6.74 5.83 0.48
N VAL A 224 6.14 7.01 0.62
CA VAL A 224 4.76 7.24 0.20
C VAL A 224 4.72 7.92 -1.16
N VAL A 225 3.89 7.40 -2.06
CA VAL A 225 3.78 7.88 -3.44
C VAL A 225 2.50 8.69 -3.59
N LEU A 226 2.65 9.99 -3.80
CA LEU A 226 1.53 10.92 -3.89
C LEU A 226 1.66 11.83 -5.13
N PRO A 227 0.57 12.08 -5.87
CA PRO A 227 0.60 12.95 -7.03
C PRO A 227 0.91 14.42 -6.66
N PRO A 228 1.27 15.25 -7.64
CA PRO A 228 1.40 16.70 -7.44
C PRO A 228 0.11 17.31 -6.84
N GLY A 229 0.24 18.34 -6.00
CA GLY A 229 -0.92 19.00 -5.38
C GLY A 229 -1.62 18.18 -4.28
N SER A 230 -1.02 17.06 -3.86
CA SER A 230 -1.49 16.18 -2.78
C SER A 230 -1.42 16.76 -1.37
N ARG A 231 -0.83 17.96 -1.19
CA ARG A 231 -0.50 18.54 0.14
C ARG A 231 0.52 17.73 0.94
N LYS A 232 1.36 16.92 0.26
CA LYS A 232 2.45 16.14 0.86
C LYS A 232 3.34 16.94 1.82
N SER A 233 3.70 18.18 1.48
CA SER A 233 4.55 19.03 2.33
C SER A 233 3.86 19.43 3.64
N ALA A 234 2.53 19.60 3.65
CA ALA A 234 1.78 19.91 4.86
C ALA A 234 1.70 18.71 5.81
N VAL A 235 1.46 17.52 5.26
CA VAL A 235 1.53 16.25 6.03
C VAL A 235 2.92 16.06 6.62
N PHE A 236 3.95 16.27 5.80
CA PHE A 236 5.35 16.14 6.23
C PHE A 236 5.68 17.10 7.38
N ALA A 237 5.31 18.38 7.24
CA ALA A 237 5.53 19.38 8.28
C ALA A 237 4.81 19.04 9.59
N ALA A 238 3.57 18.53 9.52
CA ALA A 238 2.82 18.14 10.71
C ALA A 238 3.42 16.92 11.43
N MET A 239 3.87 15.91 10.67
CA MET A 239 4.35 14.64 11.24
C MET A 239 5.83 14.66 11.63
N ALA A 240 6.69 15.28 10.81
CA ALA A 240 8.14 15.32 11.04
C ALA A 240 8.61 16.61 11.73
N GLY A 241 7.83 17.71 11.69
CA GLY A 241 8.16 18.97 12.35
C GLY A 241 8.51 18.84 13.84
N PRO A 242 7.79 18.02 14.63
CA PRO A 242 8.14 17.78 16.02
C PRO A 242 9.55 17.18 16.26
N LEU A 243 10.13 16.46 15.30
CA LEU A 243 11.53 16.01 15.39
C LEU A 243 12.51 17.19 15.34
N LEU A 244 12.24 18.18 14.49
CA LEU A 244 13.08 19.38 14.39
C LEU A 244 13.00 20.21 15.69
N ALA A 245 11.83 20.23 16.33
CA ALA A 245 11.65 20.84 17.64
C ALA A 245 12.46 20.09 18.72
N ALA A 246 12.43 18.76 18.71
CA ALA A 246 13.24 17.93 19.61
C ALA A 246 14.75 18.09 19.36
N GLU A 247 15.18 18.14 18.10
CA GLU A 247 16.56 18.42 17.70
C GLU A 247 17.04 19.77 18.25
N LYS A 248 16.25 20.83 18.07
CA LYS A 248 16.57 22.14 18.65
C LYS A 248 16.75 22.05 20.17
N ARG A 249 15.92 21.26 20.85
CA ARG A 249 16.03 21.04 22.30
C ARG A 249 17.32 20.31 22.67
N MET A 250 17.72 19.27 21.91
CA MET A 250 19.01 18.60 22.10
C MET A 250 20.17 19.56 21.92
N VAL A 251 20.12 20.42 20.89
CA VAL A 251 21.13 21.44 20.64
C VAL A 251 21.24 22.41 21.82
N GLU A 252 20.12 22.88 22.38
CA GLU A 252 20.12 23.74 23.57
C GLU A 252 20.76 23.05 24.78
N LEU A 253 20.50 21.76 24.99
CA LEU A 253 21.05 20.99 26.09
C LEU A 253 22.54 20.67 25.92
N ALA A 254 23.00 20.42 24.69
CA ALA A 254 24.40 20.07 24.39
C ALA A 254 25.33 21.29 24.31
N LYS A 255 24.80 22.48 24.01
CA LYS A 255 25.59 23.71 23.83
C LYS A 255 26.61 24.00 24.95
N PRO A 256 26.25 23.94 26.25
CA PRO A 256 27.22 24.20 27.32
C PRO A 256 28.42 23.25 27.28
N ALA A 257 28.16 21.95 27.10
CA ALA A 257 29.20 20.92 27.03
C ALA A 257 30.09 21.08 25.78
N ILE A 258 29.51 21.45 24.65
CA ILE A 258 30.27 21.74 23.41
C ILE A 258 31.19 22.94 23.63
N VAL A 259 30.69 24.05 24.19
CA VAL A 259 31.50 25.25 24.46
C VAL A 259 32.65 24.94 25.43
N GLU A 260 32.39 24.15 26.47
CA GLU A 260 33.40 23.69 27.41
C GLU A 260 34.48 22.84 26.72
N ALA A 261 34.07 21.86 25.92
CA ALA A 261 34.99 20.99 25.17
C ALA A 261 35.81 21.78 24.14
N GLU A 262 35.20 22.72 23.41
CA GLU A 262 35.90 23.60 22.46
C GLU A 262 36.95 24.47 23.17
N LEU A 263 36.62 25.01 24.33
CA LEU A 263 37.55 25.81 25.13
C LEU A 263 38.70 24.93 25.63
N ALA A 264 38.40 23.74 26.17
CA ALA A 264 39.41 22.78 26.62
C ALA A 264 40.36 22.37 25.49
N ALA A 265 39.82 22.00 24.32
CA ALA A 265 40.59 21.65 23.13
C ALA A 265 41.49 22.82 22.68
N ARG A 266 40.97 24.05 22.69
CA ARG A 266 41.74 25.25 22.33
C ARG A 266 42.87 25.53 23.32
N VAL A 267 42.64 25.35 24.61
CA VAL A 267 43.66 25.55 25.66
C VAL A 267 44.74 24.47 25.54
N ALA A 268 44.37 23.20 25.42
CA ALA A 268 45.30 22.10 25.27
C ALA A 268 46.10 22.21 23.96
N GLY A 269 45.46 22.57 22.85
CA GLY A 269 46.14 22.80 21.57
C GLY A 269 47.20 23.90 21.65
N LYS A 270 46.90 25.03 22.32
CA LYS A 270 47.90 26.09 22.56
C LYS A 270 49.03 25.63 23.47
N ALA A 271 48.76 24.78 24.46
CA ALA A 271 49.80 24.21 25.32
C ALA A 271 50.72 23.27 24.53
N ALA A 272 50.14 22.40 23.69
CA ALA A 272 50.89 21.51 22.79
C ALA A 272 51.78 22.28 21.81
N GLU A 273 51.24 23.34 21.18
CA GLU A 273 52.01 24.20 20.27
C GLU A 273 53.18 24.89 20.99
N ARG A 274 52.96 25.41 22.21
CA ARG A 274 54.03 25.99 23.04
C ARG A 274 55.10 24.97 23.40
N ALA A 275 54.70 23.78 23.83
CA ALA A 275 55.63 22.71 24.19
C ALA A 275 56.44 22.24 22.96
N ALA A 276 55.80 22.10 21.79
CA ALA A 276 56.47 21.77 20.53
C ALA A 276 57.48 22.85 20.12
N ASN A 277 57.13 24.13 20.24
CA ASN A 277 58.05 25.24 19.97
C ASN A 277 59.24 25.27 20.94
N ASN A 278 59.03 24.96 22.22
CA ASN A 278 60.12 24.85 23.20
C ASN A 278 61.06 23.69 22.85
N ALA A 279 60.51 22.52 22.48
CA ALA A 279 61.30 21.36 22.07
C ALA A 279 62.11 21.62 20.79
N ALA A 280 61.52 22.34 19.81
CA ALA A 280 62.18 22.68 18.55
C ALA A 280 63.39 23.62 18.73
N ASN A 281 63.38 24.45 19.79
CA ASN A 281 64.45 25.40 20.09
C ASN A 281 65.45 24.90 21.15
N ALA A 282 65.39 23.61 21.53
CA ALA A 282 66.17 23.06 22.64
C ALA A 282 67.60 22.59 22.27
N ASP A 283 68.53 22.90 23.16
CA ASP A 283 69.92 22.45 23.19
C ASP A 283 70.02 20.90 23.33
N GLU A 284 71.15 20.31 22.93
CA GLU A 284 71.36 18.84 22.95
C GLU A 284 71.12 18.18 24.31
N SER A 285 71.38 18.89 25.42
CA SER A 285 71.25 18.35 26.78
C SER A 285 69.82 18.30 27.32
N GLY A 286 68.84 18.95 26.67
CA GLY A 286 67.45 19.08 27.17
C GLY A 286 66.36 18.71 26.16
N ARG A 287 66.75 18.35 24.94
CA ARG A 287 65.84 18.08 23.82
C ARG A 287 64.89 16.91 24.09
N ASP A 288 65.39 15.81 24.65
CA ASP A 288 64.58 14.60 24.87
C ASP A 288 63.44 14.83 25.87
N THR A 289 63.71 15.56 26.96
CA THR A 289 62.69 15.91 27.97
C THR A 289 61.61 16.81 27.38
N LEU A 290 62.01 17.86 26.66
CA LEU A 290 61.05 18.79 26.04
C LEU A 290 60.25 18.13 24.92
N LEU A 291 60.85 17.18 24.18
CA LEU A 291 60.13 16.40 23.19
C LEU A 291 59.09 15.47 23.83
N ALA A 292 59.42 14.85 24.97
CA ALA A 292 58.46 14.05 25.73
C ALA A 292 57.29 14.91 26.25
N GLU A 293 57.58 16.10 26.76
CA GLU A 293 56.55 17.07 27.19
C GLU A 293 55.66 17.53 26.03
N ALA A 294 56.26 17.86 24.87
CA ALA A 294 55.53 18.23 23.67
C ALA A 294 54.63 17.10 23.17
N THR A 295 55.13 15.86 23.21
CA THR A 295 54.37 14.66 22.85
C THR A 295 53.21 14.45 23.81
N ALA A 296 53.42 14.54 25.11
CA ALA A 296 52.38 14.39 26.12
C ALA A 296 51.29 15.48 25.98
N ALA A 297 51.70 16.73 25.76
CA ALA A 297 50.77 17.84 25.55
C ALA A 297 49.96 17.67 24.25
N ALA A 298 50.60 17.21 23.17
CA ALA A 298 49.93 16.88 21.92
C ALA A 298 48.92 15.74 22.10
N MET A 299 49.30 14.66 22.79
CA MET A 299 48.39 13.54 23.11
C MET A 299 47.20 14.00 23.98
N GLN A 300 47.45 14.89 24.94
CA GLN A 300 46.37 15.44 25.78
C GLN A 300 45.41 16.31 24.97
N ALA A 301 45.92 17.12 24.04
CA ALA A 301 45.09 17.91 23.14
C ALA A 301 44.26 17.02 22.20
N ASP A 302 44.87 15.97 21.66
CA ASP A 302 44.25 15.01 20.75
C ASP A 302 43.16 14.16 21.45
N ALA A 303 43.34 13.85 22.73
CA ALA A 303 42.35 13.12 23.53
C ALA A 303 41.05 13.92 23.79
N ILE A 304 41.04 15.24 23.61
CA ILE A 304 39.84 16.06 23.82
C ILE A 304 38.96 16.00 22.58
N THR A 305 37.87 15.24 22.69
CA THR A 305 36.85 15.18 21.63
C THR A 305 35.80 16.26 21.84
N VAL A 306 35.60 17.12 20.85
CA VAL A 306 34.49 18.07 20.82
C VAL A 306 33.27 17.37 20.23
N PRO A 307 32.16 17.24 20.97
CA PRO A 307 30.94 16.63 20.44
C PRO A 307 30.41 17.42 19.24
N ALA A 308 29.91 16.72 18.23
CA ALA A 308 29.21 17.36 17.13
C ALA A 308 27.91 18.02 17.64
N LEU A 309 27.49 19.09 16.96
CA LEU A 309 26.18 19.67 17.21
C LEU A 309 25.11 18.61 16.92
N PRO A 310 24.18 18.31 17.85
CA PRO A 310 23.17 17.28 17.63
C PRO A 310 22.33 17.56 16.39
N GLN A 311 22.19 16.55 15.54
CA GLN A 311 21.37 16.61 14.33
C GLN A 311 20.73 15.23 14.10
N LEU A 312 19.40 15.21 13.99
CA LEU A 312 18.61 14.02 13.72
C LEU A 312 18.31 13.88 12.24
N VAL A 313 18.02 14.99 11.57
CA VAL A 313 17.44 15.00 10.23
C VAL A 313 18.36 15.67 9.21
N ALA A 314 18.49 15.03 8.06
CA ALA A 314 19.07 15.58 6.84
C ALA A 314 18.03 15.60 5.72
N ASP A 315 18.18 16.53 4.79
CA ASP A 315 17.37 16.63 3.57
C ASP A 315 18.30 16.77 2.35
N ASP A 316 17.96 16.09 1.26
CA ASP A 316 18.67 16.05 -0.03
C ASP A 316 20.21 15.98 0.05
N VAL A 317 20.73 14.97 0.78
CA VAL A 317 22.18 14.74 0.95
C VAL A 317 22.75 13.70 -0.02
N THR A 318 24.03 13.87 -0.39
CA THR A 318 24.78 12.81 -1.09
C THR A 318 25.12 11.65 -0.15
N SER A 319 25.44 10.48 -0.71
CA SER A 319 25.81 9.29 0.08
C SER A 319 27.04 9.53 0.95
N GLU A 320 28.03 10.29 0.46
CA GLU A 320 29.24 10.66 1.20
C GLU A 320 28.92 11.61 2.35
N THR A 321 28.09 12.62 2.10
CA THR A 321 27.64 13.55 3.15
C THR A 321 26.79 12.83 4.18
N ALA A 322 25.88 11.94 3.75
CA ALA A 322 25.09 11.10 4.65
C ALA A 322 25.99 10.24 5.54
N ALA A 323 27.03 9.60 4.98
CA ALA A 323 27.98 8.80 5.74
C ALA A 323 28.76 9.64 6.76
N ALA A 324 29.22 10.83 6.37
CA ALA A 324 29.95 11.74 7.25
C ALA A 324 29.07 12.26 8.41
N MET A 325 27.82 12.64 8.11
CA MET A 325 26.85 13.09 9.10
C MET A 325 26.47 11.95 10.06
N LEU A 326 26.17 10.77 9.51
CA LEU A 326 25.87 9.56 10.28
C LEU A 326 26.99 9.25 11.28
N ALA A 327 28.26 9.29 10.85
CA ALA A 327 29.39 9.11 11.74
C ALA A 327 29.50 10.21 12.81
N ALA A 328 29.31 11.48 12.43
CA ALA A 328 29.35 12.60 13.37
C ALA A 328 28.27 12.54 14.46
N GLN A 329 27.12 11.93 14.14
CA GLN A 329 25.98 11.78 15.05
C GLN A 329 26.00 10.44 15.82
N GLY A 330 27.16 9.77 15.86
CA GLY A 330 27.32 8.50 16.58
C GLY A 330 26.52 7.36 15.94
N GLY A 331 26.53 7.30 14.61
CA GLY A 331 25.90 6.27 13.81
C GLY A 331 24.41 6.46 13.55
N ARG A 332 23.84 7.65 13.76
CA ARG A 332 22.38 7.86 13.66
C ARG A 332 22.04 9.04 12.77
N LEU A 333 21.14 8.82 11.81
CA LEU A 333 20.67 9.86 10.93
C LEU A 333 19.32 9.46 10.34
N ALA A 334 18.47 10.44 10.09
CA ALA A 334 17.28 10.26 9.27
C ALA A 334 17.40 11.15 8.04
N VAL A 335 17.04 10.60 6.88
CA VAL A 335 16.82 11.39 5.68
C VAL A 335 15.32 11.49 5.45
N LEU A 336 14.78 12.67 5.72
CA LEU A 336 13.36 12.95 5.72
C LEU A 336 13.08 14.06 4.70
N SER A 337 12.35 13.75 3.63
CA SER A 337 12.06 14.71 2.57
C SER A 337 10.65 14.56 1.97
N PRO A 338 9.93 15.66 1.69
CA PRO A 338 8.68 15.62 0.93
C PRO A 338 8.92 15.46 -0.60
N GLU A 339 10.12 15.04 -0.99
CA GLU A 339 10.57 14.85 -2.37
C GLU A 339 11.39 13.57 -2.54
N GLY A 340 11.67 13.22 -3.80
CA GLY A 340 12.40 12.00 -4.17
C GLY A 340 13.77 12.24 -4.80
N GLY A 341 14.28 13.48 -4.78
CA GLY A 341 15.54 13.87 -5.43
C GLY A 341 16.73 13.01 -4.99
N ILE A 342 16.71 12.57 -3.72
CA ILE A 342 17.74 11.73 -3.13
C ILE A 342 18.01 10.43 -3.91
N PHE A 343 17.00 9.81 -4.52
CA PHE A 343 17.24 8.58 -5.27
C PHE A 343 18.15 8.82 -6.48
N ALA A 344 17.99 9.94 -7.18
CA ALA A 344 18.89 10.29 -8.26
C ALA A 344 20.30 10.62 -7.74
N THR A 345 20.41 11.23 -6.56
CA THR A 345 21.68 11.48 -5.88
C THR A 345 22.40 10.17 -5.54
N ILE A 346 21.68 9.21 -4.95
CA ILE A 346 22.17 7.85 -4.64
C ILE A 346 22.60 7.11 -5.91
N ALA A 347 21.86 7.27 -7.01
CA ALA A 347 22.19 6.69 -8.32
C ALA A 347 23.42 7.33 -8.99
N GLY A 348 24.04 8.33 -8.36
CA GLY A 348 25.28 8.93 -8.83
C GLY A 348 25.09 10.15 -9.73
N ARG A 349 23.98 10.90 -9.60
CA ARG A 349 23.76 12.16 -10.36
C ARG A 349 24.96 13.11 -10.27
N TYR A 350 25.69 13.13 -9.16
CA TYR A 350 26.85 14.00 -8.93
C TYR A 350 28.21 13.28 -9.04
N SER A 351 28.29 11.99 -8.68
CA SER A 351 29.52 11.20 -8.66
C SER A 351 29.76 10.37 -9.92
N GLY A 352 28.74 10.22 -10.78
CA GLY A 352 28.75 9.35 -11.96
C GLY A 352 28.65 7.85 -11.66
N THR A 353 28.72 7.45 -10.40
CA THR A 353 28.64 6.05 -9.95
C THR A 353 27.65 5.90 -8.78
N PRO A 354 26.75 4.90 -8.82
CA PRO A 354 25.83 4.67 -7.70
C PRO A 354 26.59 4.34 -6.41
N ASN A 355 26.24 5.02 -5.31
CA ASN A 355 26.80 4.77 -3.98
C ASN A 355 25.68 4.46 -2.99
N LEU A 356 25.39 3.17 -2.83
CA LEU A 356 24.27 2.66 -2.03
C LEU A 356 24.70 2.16 -0.64
N GLU A 357 26.00 2.03 -0.40
CA GLU A 357 26.53 1.27 0.74
C GLU A 357 26.07 1.85 2.09
N VAL A 358 26.11 3.18 2.24
CA VAL A 358 25.65 3.86 3.46
C VAL A 358 24.17 3.58 3.78
N PHE A 359 23.31 3.50 2.76
CA PHE A 359 21.88 3.22 2.94
C PHE A 359 21.65 1.74 3.26
N LEU A 360 22.36 0.83 2.60
CA LEU A 360 22.23 -0.60 2.85
C LEU A 360 22.73 -0.99 4.25
N LYS A 361 23.90 -0.48 4.64
CA LYS A 361 24.49 -0.71 5.97
C LYS A 361 23.74 0.02 7.06
N GLY A 362 23.36 1.28 6.83
CA GLY A 362 22.53 2.04 7.76
C GLY A 362 21.14 1.43 7.98
N HIS A 363 20.56 0.77 6.99
CA HIS A 363 19.34 -0.03 7.21
C HIS A 363 19.62 -1.30 8.02
N ALA A 364 20.69 -2.02 7.70
CA ALA A 364 20.98 -3.33 8.29
C ALA A 364 21.55 -3.24 9.72
N GLY A 365 22.23 -2.15 10.08
CA GLY A 365 23.03 -2.07 11.30
C GLY A 365 24.46 -2.60 11.14
N ASP A 366 24.89 -2.87 9.91
CA ASP A 366 26.21 -3.46 9.63
C ASP A 366 27.32 -2.41 9.74
N MET A 367 28.42 -2.75 10.42
CA MET A 367 29.57 -1.85 10.60
C MET A 367 30.03 -1.23 9.26
N MET A 368 30.23 0.08 9.27
CA MET A 368 30.72 0.83 8.13
C MET A 368 31.96 1.64 8.46
N ARG A 369 32.83 1.79 7.46
CA ARG A 369 34.03 2.63 7.55
C ARG A 369 33.79 3.90 6.74
N VAL A 370 33.97 5.04 7.38
CA VAL A 370 33.88 6.35 6.73
C VAL A 370 35.29 6.89 6.55
N GLY A 371 35.78 6.88 5.31
CA GLY A 371 37.07 7.46 4.98
C GLY A 371 37.00 8.98 5.05
N ARG A 372 37.74 9.60 5.97
CA ARG A 372 38.12 11.02 5.89
C ARG A 372 39.53 11.14 5.31
N LEU A 373 39.78 12.23 4.56
CA LEU A 373 41.13 12.66 4.16
C LEU A 373 42.01 13.08 5.36
N SER A 374 41.47 13.16 6.59
CA SER A 374 42.22 13.51 7.79
C SER A 374 42.21 12.38 8.84
N ARG A 375 43.38 11.76 8.96
CA ARG A 375 44.03 11.01 10.06
C ARG A 375 43.33 9.93 10.88
N ASP A 376 42.01 9.77 10.89
CA ASP A 376 41.39 8.55 11.43
C ASP A 376 40.22 8.10 10.57
N ALA A 377 40.21 6.81 10.21
CA ALA A 377 39.05 6.18 9.61
C ALA A 377 37.98 6.04 10.70
N ASN A 378 36.98 6.92 10.69
CA ASN A 378 35.85 6.81 11.61
C ASN A 378 35.09 5.53 11.28
N HIS A 379 35.13 4.57 12.21
CA HIS A 379 34.31 3.38 12.17
C HIS A 379 32.96 3.72 12.81
N VAL A 380 31.88 3.29 12.18
CA VAL A 380 30.54 3.34 12.75
C VAL A 380 30.11 1.90 12.95
N ASP A 381 30.14 1.44 14.20
CA ASP A 381 29.92 0.03 14.54
C ASP A 381 28.49 -0.43 14.27
N LYS A 382 27.51 0.43 14.59
CA LYS A 382 26.08 0.17 14.46
C LYS A 382 25.36 1.33 13.78
N PRO A 383 25.52 1.52 12.46
CA PRO A 383 24.86 2.59 11.74
C PRO A 383 23.34 2.33 11.66
N ALA A 384 22.54 3.33 11.99
CA ALA A 384 21.10 3.33 11.87
C ALA A 384 20.65 4.54 11.05
N LEU A 385 20.22 4.26 9.82
CA LEU A 385 19.68 5.26 8.90
C LEU A 385 18.17 5.07 8.77
N THR A 386 17.41 6.13 8.99
CA THR A 386 15.98 6.17 8.66
C THR A 386 15.78 6.88 7.32
N LEU A 387 14.85 6.40 6.51
CA LEU A 387 14.42 7.07 5.28
C LEU A 387 12.92 7.28 5.34
N GLY A 388 12.46 8.51 5.16
CA GLY A 388 11.04 8.85 5.15
C GLY A 388 10.76 9.83 4.03
N LEU A 389 10.24 9.34 2.91
CA LEU A 389 10.05 10.13 1.70
C LEU A 389 8.60 10.20 1.25
N ALA A 390 8.17 11.38 0.78
CA ALA A 390 6.93 11.54 0.03
C ALA A 390 7.25 11.86 -1.44
N VAL A 391 7.28 10.84 -2.29
CA VAL A 391 7.70 10.96 -3.69
C VAL A 391 6.51 11.04 -4.63
N GLN A 392 6.78 11.46 -5.86
CA GLN A 392 5.77 11.45 -6.93
C GLN A 392 5.79 10.10 -7.68
N PRO A 393 4.70 9.69 -8.35
CA PRO A 393 4.63 8.43 -9.10
C PRO A 393 5.74 8.26 -10.16
N GLU A 394 6.15 9.35 -10.80
CA GLU A 394 7.27 9.36 -11.74
C GLU A 394 8.59 8.90 -11.10
N VAL A 395 8.87 9.33 -9.87
CA VAL A 395 10.08 8.92 -9.14
C VAL A 395 10.05 7.43 -8.87
N LEU A 396 8.89 6.87 -8.48
CA LEU A 396 8.74 5.43 -8.24
C LEU A 396 9.08 4.60 -9.49
N ARG A 397 8.71 5.10 -10.67
CA ARG A 397 9.00 4.44 -11.95
C ARG A 397 10.46 4.60 -12.35
N ASP A 398 11.04 5.77 -12.11
CA ASP A 398 12.44 6.05 -12.45
C ASP A 398 13.39 5.17 -11.63
N ILE A 399 13.12 4.95 -10.33
CA ILE A 399 13.99 4.13 -9.46
C ILE A 399 14.08 2.66 -9.88
N ALA A 400 13.10 2.15 -10.63
CA ALA A 400 13.15 0.79 -11.18
C ALA A 400 14.26 0.61 -12.21
N GLY A 401 14.54 1.66 -12.99
CA GLY A 401 15.58 1.68 -14.01
C GLY A 401 16.96 2.09 -13.48
N MET A 402 17.06 2.52 -12.22
CA MET A 402 18.33 3.00 -11.66
C MET A 402 19.32 1.85 -11.42
N PRO A 403 20.56 1.93 -11.95
CA PRO A 403 21.54 0.86 -11.79
C PRO A 403 21.79 0.51 -10.32
N GLY A 404 21.74 -0.78 -10.00
CA GLY A 404 22.05 -1.31 -8.68
C GLY A 404 20.92 -1.23 -7.65
N PHE A 405 19.83 -0.49 -7.87
CA PHE A 405 18.78 -0.29 -6.85
C PHE A 405 18.06 -1.58 -6.46
N ARG A 406 17.63 -2.36 -7.45
CA ARG A 406 17.03 -3.69 -7.22
C ARG A 406 18.10 -4.73 -6.90
N GLY A 407 19.14 -4.82 -7.73
CA GLY A 407 20.18 -5.86 -7.63
C GLY A 407 21.01 -5.83 -6.35
N LEU A 408 21.21 -4.65 -5.75
CA LEU A 408 21.92 -4.48 -4.46
C LEU A 408 20.98 -4.44 -3.26
N GLY A 409 19.66 -4.53 -3.50
CA GLY A 409 18.64 -4.73 -2.47
C GLY A 409 18.16 -3.47 -1.75
N LEU A 410 18.33 -2.26 -2.29
CA LEU A 410 17.76 -1.06 -1.68
C LEU A 410 16.24 -1.10 -1.73
N LEU A 411 15.66 -1.41 -2.89
CA LEU A 411 14.19 -1.47 -3.06
C LEU A 411 13.54 -2.53 -2.16
N ALA A 412 14.25 -3.63 -1.89
CA ALA A 412 13.78 -4.70 -1.00
C ALA A 412 13.61 -4.28 0.46
N ARG A 413 14.16 -3.13 0.87
CA ARG A 413 14.09 -2.60 2.24
C ARG A 413 13.05 -1.50 2.42
N ILE A 414 12.42 -1.06 1.33
CA ILE A 414 11.47 0.06 1.36
C ILE A 414 10.05 -0.45 1.65
N LEU A 415 9.41 0.16 2.63
CA LEU A 415 7.98 0.05 2.90
C LEU A 415 7.24 1.05 1.99
N PHE A 416 6.79 0.56 0.83
CA PHE A 416 6.08 1.36 -0.16
C PHE A 416 4.61 1.56 0.23
N ALA A 417 4.14 2.80 0.21
CA ALA A 417 2.73 3.13 0.26
C ALA A 417 2.32 3.84 -1.04
N VAL A 418 1.47 3.20 -1.84
CA VAL A 418 0.86 3.77 -3.06
C VAL A 418 -0.63 4.08 -2.81
N PRO A 419 -0.99 5.06 -1.96
CA PRO A 419 -2.37 5.31 -1.58
C PRO A 419 -3.22 5.87 -2.74
N THR A 420 -4.53 5.74 -2.61
CA THR A 420 -5.49 6.32 -3.56
C THR A 420 -5.40 7.85 -3.55
N ASN A 421 -5.46 8.45 -4.74
CA ASN A 421 -5.40 9.90 -4.88
C ASN A 421 -6.70 10.58 -4.39
N THR A 422 -6.59 11.50 -3.43
CA THR A 422 -7.72 12.29 -2.93
C THR A 422 -7.93 13.62 -3.67
N VAL A 423 -7.01 14.04 -4.56
CA VAL A 423 -7.12 15.28 -5.31
C VAL A 423 -8.39 15.24 -6.18
N GLY A 424 -9.26 16.25 -6.02
CA GLY A 424 -10.56 16.33 -6.72
C GLY A 424 -11.76 15.85 -5.89
N TRP A 425 -11.52 15.13 -4.79
CA TRP A 425 -12.55 14.51 -3.94
C TRP A 425 -12.49 14.98 -2.48
N ARG A 426 -11.83 16.11 -2.23
CA ARG A 426 -11.58 16.63 -0.88
C ARG A 426 -12.78 17.38 -0.32
N THR A 427 -13.04 17.22 0.96
CA THR A 427 -13.94 18.09 1.71
C THR A 427 -13.26 19.44 1.97
N ILE A 428 -13.92 20.53 1.60
CA ILE A 428 -13.43 21.89 1.83
C ILE A 428 -13.79 22.34 3.25
N GLY A 429 -12.85 23.00 3.93
CA GLY A 429 -13.09 23.51 5.29
C GLY A 429 -13.02 22.48 6.40
N ALA A 430 -12.18 21.44 6.24
CA ALA A 430 -11.92 20.46 7.30
C ALA A 430 -11.46 21.15 8.60
N ALA A 431 -11.89 20.59 9.74
CA ALA A 431 -11.55 21.13 11.05
C ALA A 431 -10.01 21.12 11.23
N PRO A 432 -9.44 22.14 11.91
CA PRO A 432 -8.03 22.14 12.25
C PRO A 432 -7.69 20.95 13.15
N ILE A 433 -6.43 20.53 13.11
CA ILE A 433 -5.91 19.52 14.05
C ILE A 433 -6.16 20.01 15.49
N PRO A 434 -6.82 19.21 16.35
CA PRO A 434 -7.03 19.59 17.74
C PRO A 434 -5.70 19.88 18.45
N ALA A 435 -5.66 20.96 19.24
CA ALA A 435 -4.42 21.45 19.85
C ALA A 435 -3.84 20.43 20.84
N GLU A 436 -4.72 19.73 21.56
CA GLU A 436 -4.40 18.65 22.50
C GLU A 436 -3.75 17.45 21.81
N VAL A 437 -4.22 17.05 20.63
CA VAL A 437 -3.66 15.93 19.85
C VAL A 437 -2.27 16.28 19.34
N SER A 438 -2.12 17.48 18.76
CA SER A 438 -0.82 17.97 18.27
C SER A 438 0.21 18.14 19.40
N ALA A 439 -0.24 18.66 20.55
CA ALA A 439 0.61 18.81 21.73
C ALA A 439 1.03 17.46 22.33
N ALA A 440 0.12 16.49 22.43
CA ALA A 440 0.42 15.15 22.91
C ALA A 440 1.44 14.44 22.01
N TYR A 441 1.24 14.49 20.68
CA TYR A 441 2.17 13.93 19.71
C TYR A 441 3.56 14.55 19.82
N THR A 442 3.62 15.89 19.89
CA THR A 442 4.89 16.62 20.02
C THR A 442 5.62 16.27 21.32
N ALA A 443 4.90 16.26 22.44
CA ALA A 443 5.47 15.98 23.76
C ALA A 443 5.99 14.54 23.87
N ASN A 444 5.22 13.56 23.38
CA ASN A 444 5.58 12.15 23.44
C ASN A 444 6.76 11.82 22.51
N LEU A 445 6.75 12.33 21.27
CA LEU A 445 7.87 12.13 20.36
C LEU A 445 9.16 12.80 20.88
N THR A 446 9.05 14.02 21.42
CA THR A 446 10.18 14.71 22.05
C THR A 446 10.71 13.93 23.25
N THR A 447 9.81 13.38 24.08
CA THR A 447 10.20 12.53 25.22
C THR A 447 10.98 11.31 24.75
N MET A 448 10.52 10.65 23.69
CA MET A 448 11.20 9.48 23.14
C MET A 448 12.60 9.83 22.62
N VAL A 449 12.73 10.93 21.86
CA VAL A 449 14.03 11.44 21.37
C VAL A 449 14.97 11.73 22.54
N LEU A 450 14.53 12.53 23.52
CA LEU A 450 15.40 12.98 24.60
C LEU A 450 15.78 11.86 25.56
N THR A 451 14.87 10.92 25.83
CA THR A 451 15.15 9.82 26.76
C THR A 451 16.17 8.83 26.17
N LEU A 452 16.13 8.64 24.85
CA LEU A 452 17.06 7.78 24.13
C LEU A 452 18.32 8.53 23.67
N ALA A 453 18.37 9.85 23.76
CA ALA A 453 19.42 10.68 23.17
C ALA A 453 20.83 10.31 23.66
N ASP A 454 20.99 9.87 24.91
CA ASP A 454 22.30 9.59 25.53
C ASP A 454 22.76 8.12 25.39
N TRP A 455 21.91 7.21 24.90
CA TRP A 455 22.16 5.76 24.86
C TRP A 455 23.13 5.30 23.76
N THR A 456 24.44 5.31 23.98
CA THR A 456 25.42 4.91 22.94
C THR A 456 25.26 3.47 22.45
N ASP A 457 24.90 2.56 23.34
CA ASP A 457 24.59 1.17 23.00
C ASP A 457 23.06 0.97 22.84
N PRO A 458 22.59 0.31 21.77
CA PRO A 458 21.16 0.07 21.59
C PRO A 458 20.58 -0.81 22.69
N ALA A 459 19.41 -0.41 23.20
CA ALA A 459 18.54 -1.24 24.02
C ALA A 459 18.23 -2.55 23.27
N VAL A 460 18.39 -3.68 23.93
CA VAL A 460 17.99 -4.97 23.35
C VAL A 460 16.60 -5.31 23.86
N LEU A 461 15.63 -5.34 22.96
CA LEU A 461 14.23 -5.64 23.24
C LEU A 461 13.97 -7.13 22.96
N PRO A 462 13.94 -8.01 23.99
CA PRO A 462 13.63 -9.42 23.77
C PRO A 462 12.14 -9.61 23.45
N LEU A 463 11.80 -10.64 22.69
CA LEU A 463 10.42 -11.07 22.53
C LEU A 463 9.96 -11.92 23.73
N THR A 464 8.69 -11.81 24.13
CA THR A 464 8.08 -12.85 24.97
C THR A 464 8.00 -14.17 24.20
N ALA A 465 7.79 -15.29 24.91
CA ALA A 465 7.63 -16.59 24.26
C ALA A 465 6.47 -16.59 23.25
N GLU A 466 5.34 -15.99 23.62
CA GLU A 466 4.14 -15.84 22.77
C GLU A 466 4.42 -14.95 21.55
N ALA A 467 5.15 -13.83 21.74
CA ALA A 467 5.55 -12.96 20.64
C ALA A 467 6.45 -13.68 19.63
N ASN A 468 7.41 -14.47 20.13
CA ASN A 468 8.26 -15.30 19.29
C ASN A 468 7.46 -16.39 18.54
N GLU A 469 6.46 -17.03 19.17
CA GLU A 469 5.57 -17.95 18.44
C GLU A 469 4.81 -17.27 17.30
N ARG A 470 4.41 -16.01 17.50
CA ARG A 470 3.73 -15.23 16.45
C ARG A 470 4.65 -14.89 15.29
N VAL A 471 5.92 -14.55 15.55
CA VAL A 471 6.93 -14.39 14.50
C VAL A 471 7.12 -15.69 13.71
N LEU A 472 7.19 -16.85 14.39
CA LEU A 472 7.30 -18.14 13.72
C LEU A 472 6.07 -18.49 12.86
N GLU A 473 4.88 -18.05 13.26
CA GLU A 473 3.67 -18.17 12.44
C GLU A 473 3.76 -17.31 11.18
N ILE A 474 4.25 -16.08 11.31
CA ILE A 474 4.50 -15.18 10.17
C ILE A 474 5.51 -15.83 9.21
N GLU A 475 6.64 -16.35 9.69
CA GLU A 475 7.62 -17.05 8.83
C GLU A 475 6.97 -18.24 8.09
N ARG A 476 6.14 -19.03 8.79
CA ARG A 476 5.43 -20.18 8.20
C ARG A 476 4.43 -19.78 7.11
N THR A 477 3.80 -18.61 7.21
CA THR A 477 2.86 -18.13 6.19
C THR A 477 3.56 -17.40 5.04
N VAL A 478 4.71 -16.77 5.29
CA VAL A 478 5.52 -16.06 4.30
C VAL A 478 6.25 -17.02 3.37
N GLU A 479 6.89 -18.07 3.90
CA GLU A 479 7.77 -18.96 3.11
C GLU A 479 7.09 -19.57 1.86
N PRO A 480 5.83 -20.05 1.92
CA PRO A 480 5.12 -20.53 0.73
C PRO A 480 4.85 -19.44 -0.31
N ARG A 481 4.68 -18.17 0.09
CA ARG A 481 4.40 -17.03 -0.81
C ARG A 481 5.63 -16.67 -1.65
N LEU A 482 6.83 -16.93 -1.15
CA LEU A 482 8.12 -16.62 -1.81
C LEU A 482 8.50 -17.62 -2.91
N ARG A 483 7.88 -18.81 -2.93
CA ARG A 483 8.19 -19.86 -3.92
C ARG A 483 7.98 -19.37 -5.36
N PRO A 484 8.68 -19.96 -6.36
CA PRO A 484 8.34 -19.74 -7.76
C PRO A 484 6.84 -20.01 -8.01
N GLY A 485 6.14 -19.03 -8.58
CA GLY A 485 4.67 -19.09 -8.79
C GLY A 485 3.82 -18.76 -7.56
N GLY A 486 4.42 -18.53 -6.39
CA GLY A 486 3.75 -18.00 -5.20
C GLY A 486 3.40 -16.52 -5.32
N ALA A 487 2.53 -16.03 -4.44
CA ALA A 487 1.99 -14.67 -4.48
C ALA A 487 3.07 -13.56 -4.46
N TRP A 488 4.24 -13.84 -3.89
CA TRP A 488 5.39 -12.92 -3.79
C TRP A 488 6.59 -13.36 -4.64
N GLY A 489 6.44 -14.37 -5.50
CA GLY A 489 7.55 -14.94 -6.26
C GLY A 489 8.29 -13.94 -7.16
N HIS A 490 7.60 -12.91 -7.67
CA HIS A 490 8.19 -11.86 -8.52
C HIS A 490 8.76 -10.66 -7.73
N ILE A 491 8.55 -10.64 -6.41
CA ILE A 491 9.13 -9.67 -5.44
C ILE A 491 9.85 -10.40 -4.30
N ILE A 492 10.45 -11.55 -4.61
CA ILE A 492 11.09 -12.43 -3.61
C ILE A 492 12.18 -11.69 -2.80
N ASP A 493 12.87 -10.75 -3.44
CA ASP A 493 13.85 -9.86 -2.82
C ASP A 493 13.23 -9.05 -1.68
N TRP A 494 12.10 -8.39 -1.92
CA TRP A 494 11.33 -7.66 -0.90
C TRP A 494 10.70 -8.61 0.13
N GLY A 495 10.04 -9.66 -0.33
CA GLY A 495 9.32 -10.61 0.54
C GLY A 495 10.25 -11.31 1.54
N SER A 496 11.52 -11.56 1.18
CA SER A 496 12.52 -12.12 2.09
C SER A 496 12.91 -11.20 3.26
N LYS A 497 12.57 -9.90 3.18
CA LYS A 497 12.81 -8.89 4.24
C LYS A 497 11.57 -8.57 5.04
N TYR A 498 10.42 -9.13 4.67
CA TYR A 498 9.12 -8.87 5.28
C TYR A 498 9.13 -9.10 6.80
N THR A 499 9.54 -10.29 7.27
CA THR A 499 9.49 -10.63 8.70
C THR A 499 10.35 -9.67 9.53
N GLY A 500 11.55 -9.34 9.03
CA GLY A 500 12.41 -8.34 9.66
C GLY A 500 11.70 -6.98 9.77
N ALA A 501 11.06 -6.51 8.70
CA ALA A 501 10.30 -5.26 8.73
C ALA A 501 9.15 -5.27 9.75
N VAL A 502 8.41 -6.37 9.86
CA VAL A 502 7.35 -6.54 10.87
C VAL A 502 7.92 -6.44 12.29
N VAL A 503 9.02 -7.13 12.57
CA VAL A 503 9.68 -7.08 13.87
C VAL A 503 10.15 -5.65 14.22
N ARG A 504 10.72 -4.93 13.24
CA ARG A 504 11.14 -3.54 13.43
C ARG A 504 9.97 -2.62 13.78
N MET A 505 8.85 -2.74 13.04
CA MET A 505 7.62 -2.00 13.32
C MET A 505 7.06 -2.34 14.72
N ALA A 506 7.11 -3.61 15.13
CA ALA A 506 6.68 -4.02 16.48
C ALA A 506 7.54 -3.37 17.57
N GLY A 507 8.86 -3.28 17.37
CA GLY A 507 9.76 -2.56 18.28
C GLY A 507 9.40 -1.07 18.41
N LEU A 508 9.05 -0.40 17.31
CA LEU A 508 8.62 1.00 17.33
C LEU A 508 7.27 1.19 18.03
N ILE A 509 6.31 0.30 17.76
CA ILE A 509 5.00 0.33 18.41
C ILE A 509 5.17 0.12 19.93
N HIS A 510 5.94 -0.89 20.34
CA HIS A 510 6.23 -1.18 21.76
C HIS A 510 6.84 0.02 22.48
N LEU A 511 7.86 0.66 21.89
CA LEU A 511 8.48 1.84 22.47
C LEU A 511 7.52 3.03 22.54
N GLY A 512 6.63 3.17 21.55
CA GLY A 512 5.61 4.21 21.53
C GLY A 512 4.49 4.00 22.56
N ASP A 513 4.15 2.75 22.89
CA ASP A 513 3.19 2.39 23.96
C ASP A 513 3.82 2.53 25.35
N HIS A 514 5.12 2.31 25.46
CA HIS A 514 5.87 2.29 26.71
C HIS A 514 6.97 3.36 26.74
N LEU A 515 6.59 4.63 26.50
CA LEU A 515 7.49 5.78 26.31
C LEU A 515 8.57 6.00 27.39
N ARG A 516 8.41 5.45 28.59
CA ARG A 516 9.32 5.71 29.73
C ARG A 516 10.15 4.50 30.14
N ASP A 517 9.69 3.31 29.86
CA ASP A 517 10.27 2.06 30.37
C ASP A 517 10.22 0.89 29.37
N GLY A 518 9.79 1.13 28.14
CA GLY A 518 9.69 0.11 27.09
C GLY A 518 11.02 -0.58 26.78
N TRP A 519 12.14 0.14 26.91
CA TRP A 519 13.50 -0.40 26.76
C TRP A 519 13.86 -1.50 27.76
N GLY A 520 13.20 -1.54 28.93
CA GLY A 520 13.40 -2.57 29.94
C GLY A 520 12.36 -3.70 29.88
N ARG A 521 11.46 -3.68 28.89
CA ARG A 521 10.33 -4.60 28.79
C ARG A 521 10.44 -5.47 27.54
N PRO A 522 10.07 -6.77 27.62
CA PRO A 522 9.96 -7.61 26.44
C PRO A 522 8.79 -7.16 25.57
N ILE A 523 8.93 -7.32 24.25
CA ILE A 523 7.87 -7.08 23.28
C ILE A 523 6.86 -8.23 23.35
N ASP A 524 5.58 -7.90 23.54
CA ASP A 524 4.50 -8.86 23.62
C ASP A 524 3.93 -9.28 22.25
N ALA A 525 3.05 -10.29 22.26
CA ALA A 525 2.44 -10.79 21.04
C ALA A 525 1.51 -9.75 20.38
N GLY A 526 0.89 -8.87 21.16
CA GLY A 526 -0.02 -7.83 20.66
C GLY A 526 0.71 -6.81 19.78
N ALA A 527 1.92 -6.40 20.17
CA ALA A 527 2.76 -5.53 19.35
C ALA A 527 3.16 -6.20 18.03
N ILE A 528 3.46 -7.50 18.03
CA ILE A 528 3.75 -8.28 16.81
C ILE A 528 2.52 -8.37 15.91
N ASP A 529 1.34 -8.66 16.48
CA ASP A 529 0.08 -8.73 15.74
C ASP A 529 -0.28 -7.41 15.04
N ARG A 530 -0.17 -6.30 15.78
CA ARG A 530 -0.39 -4.96 15.24
C ARG A 530 0.61 -4.62 14.13
N ALA A 531 1.87 -4.96 14.31
CA ALA A 531 2.89 -4.78 13.28
C ALA A 531 2.67 -5.68 12.04
N ALA A 532 2.15 -6.90 12.22
CA ALA A 532 1.84 -7.80 11.12
C ALA A 532 0.71 -7.26 10.22
N LEU A 533 -0.29 -6.59 10.81
CA LEU A 533 -1.34 -5.89 10.05
C LEU A 533 -0.76 -4.78 9.17
N LEU A 534 0.17 -3.96 9.70
CA LEU A 534 0.93 -3.01 8.88
C LEU A 534 1.78 -3.71 7.82
N GLY A 535 2.39 -4.85 8.17
CA GLY A 535 3.15 -5.68 7.25
C GLY A 535 2.33 -6.09 6.04
N GLU A 536 1.15 -6.69 6.23
CA GLU A 536 0.28 -7.10 5.11
C GLU A 536 -0.19 -5.91 4.27
N TYR A 537 -0.48 -4.77 4.90
CA TYR A 537 -0.74 -3.51 4.19
C TYR A 537 0.44 -3.15 3.26
N TYR A 538 1.66 -3.09 3.81
CA TYR A 538 2.85 -2.75 3.02
C TYR A 538 3.19 -3.81 1.97
N ALA A 539 2.88 -5.09 2.20
CA ALA A 539 3.06 -6.14 1.20
C ALA A 539 2.12 -5.98 0.00
N ALA A 540 0.86 -5.61 0.24
CA ALA A 540 -0.08 -5.32 -0.84
C ALA A 540 0.38 -4.11 -1.68
N HIS A 541 0.88 -3.06 -1.01
CA HIS A 541 1.38 -1.85 -1.67
C HIS A 541 2.74 -2.06 -2.34
N ALA A 542 3.62 -2.90 -1.78
CA ALA A 542 4.87 -3.30 -2.41
C ALA A 542 4.61 -4.02 -3.72
N LEU A 543 3.65 -4.95 -3.75
CA LEU A 543 3.25 -5.62 -4.98
C LEU A 543 2.77 -4.61 -6.02
N ALA A 544 1.85 -3.70 -5.65
CA ALA A 544 1.41 -2.64 -6.57
C ALA A 544 2.56 -1.74 -7.04
N ALA A 545 3.52 -1.40 -6.17
CA ALA A 545 4.68 -0.61 -6.53
C ALA A 545 5.60 -1.35 -7.52
N PHE A 546 5.93 -2.62 -7.26
CA PHE A 546 6.76 -3.44 -8.14
C PHE A 546 6.06 -3.76 -9.47
N ASP A 547 4.74 -3.90 -9.46
CA ASP A 547 3.93 -4.06 -10.65
C ASP A 547 3.95 -2.77 -11.52
N ASP A 548 3.85 -1.58 -10.92
CA ASP A 548 4.01 -0.28 -11.62
C ASP A 548 5.45 -0.09 -12.16
N MET A 549 6.47 -0.50 -11.39
CA MET A 549 7.88 -0.48 -11.80
C MET A 549 8.18 -1.44 -12.96
N GLY A 550 7.52 -2.60 -12.99
CA GLY A 550 7.73 -3.67 -13.96
C GLY A 550 6.83 -3.60 -15.20
N ALA A 551 5.83 -2.72 -15.22
CA ALA A 551 4.88 -2.60 -16.33
C ALA A 551 5.55 -2.14 -17.64
N ASP A 552 5.28 -2.87 -18.72
CA ASP A 552 5.72 -2.49 -20.06
C ASP A 552 4.96 -1.25 -20.57
N ASN A 553 5.47 -0.59 -21.62
CA ASN A 553 4.87 0.64 -22.14
C ASN A 553 3.41 0.44 -22.61
N THR A 554 3.08 -0.80 -23.02
CA THR A 554 1.75 -1.22 -23.44
C THR A 554 0.74 -1.17 -22.30
N THR A 555 1.07 -1.80 -21.17
CA THR A 555 0.23 -1.83 -19.96
C THR A 555 0.06 -0.42 -19.37
N ARG A 556 1.13 0.39 -19.38
CA ARG A 556 1.08 1.80 -18.92
C ARG A 556 0.18 2.68 -19.79
N ASN A 557 0.27 2.53 -21.11
CA ASN A 557 -0.61 3.24 -22.04
C ASN A 557 -2.06 2.79 -21.86
N ALA A 558 -2.31 1.50 -21.60
CA ALA A 558 -3.65 0.97 -21.37
C ALA A 558 -4.30 1.55 -20.10
N GLN A 559 -3.56 1.64 -18.99
CA GLN A 559 -4.03 2.30 -17.77
C GLN A 559 -4.29 3.80 -17.95
N THR A 560 -3.45 4.49 -18.74
CA THR A 560 -3.67 5.92 -19.08
C THR A 560 -4.97 6.13 -19.84
N ILE A 561 -5.30 5.20 -20.75
CA ILE A 561 -6.56 5.23 -21.51
C ILE A 561 -7.75 4.97 -20.57
N LEU A 562 -7.69 3.98 -19.67
CA LEU A 562 -8.75 3.74 -18.68
C LEU A 562 -9.00 4.95 -17.78
N GLY A 563 -7.95 5.55 -17.21
CA GLY A 563 -8.11 6.74 -16.36
C GLY A 563 -8.71 7.94 -17.12
N TRP A 564 -8.47 8.05 -18.43
CA TRP A 564 -9.15 9.03 -19.28
C TRP A 564 -10.64 8.68 -19.48
N ILE A 565 -10.97 7.41 -19.75
CA ILE A 565 -12.36 6.92 -19.89
C ILE A 565 -13.16 7.17 -18.62
N GLU A 566 -12.61 6.82 -17.46
CA GLU A 566 -13.24 7.01 -16.15
C GLU A 566 -13.51 8.48 -15.86
N ARG A 567 -12.51 9.35 -16.08
CA ARG A 567 -12.63 10.79 -15.84
C ARG A 567 -13.62 11.49 -16.76
N THR A 568 -13.78 11.00 -17.99
CA THR A 568 -14.65 11.62 -19.01
C THR A 568 -16.04 10.98 -19.08
N GLY A 569 -16.22 9.80 -18.50
CA GLY A 569 -17.45 9.02 -18.65
C GLY A 569 -17.71 8.59 -20.09
N ALA A 570 -16.66 8.50 -20.91
CA ALA A 570 -16.79 8.22 -22.33
C ALA A 570 -17.31 6.79 -22.56
N THR A 571 -18.52 6.65 -23.09
CA THR A 571 -19.11 5.34 -23.42
C THR A 571 -18.69 4.83 -24.81
N ALA A 572 -18.19 5.73 -25.66
CA ALA A 572 -17.63 5.44 -26.97
C ALA A 572 -16.64 6.53 -27.39
N PHE A 573 -15.65 6.19 -28.21
CA PHE A 573 -14.70 7.16 -28.76
C PHE A 573 -14.04 6.69 -30.06
N THR A 574 -13.48 7.63 -30.82
CA THR A 574 -12.60 7.30 -31.95
C THR A 574 -11.14 7.29 -31.49
N LYS A 575 -10.31 6.45 -32.11
CA LYS A 575 -8.86 6.41 -31.84
C LYS A 575 -8.19 7.79 -31.98
N ARG A 576 -8.69 8.62 -32.90
CA ARG A 576 -8.16 9.97 -33.17
C ARG A 576 -8.49 10.96 -32.05
N ASP A 577 -9.71 10.89 -31.51
CA ASP A 577 -10.14 11.75 -30.42
C ASP A 577 -9.45 11.35 -29.11
N LEU A 578 -9.31 10.05 -28.87
CA LEU A 578 -8.51 9.51 -27.77
C LEU A 578 -7.08 10.06 -27.82
N TYR A 579 -6.39 9.93 -28.96
CA TYR A 579 -5.01 10.42 -29.11
C TYR A 579 -4.87 11.92 -28.77
N ARG A 580 -5.81 12.75 -29.23
CA ARG A 580 -5.80 14.19 -28.91
C ARG A 580 -5.93 14.45 -27.42
N ALA A 581 -6.62 13.59 -26.68
CA ALA A 581 -6.88 13.75 -25.26
C ALA A 581 -5.79 13.17 -24.34
N VAL A 582 -5.05 12.15 -24.79
CA VAL A 582 -4.02 11.46 -23.99
C VAL A 582 -2.58 11.68 -24.49
N LYS A 583 -2.39 12.55 -25.51
CA LYS A 583 -1.07 12.88 -26.06
C LYS A 583 -0.12 13.35 -24.95
N SER A 584 1.05 12.73 -24.88
CA SER A 584 2.08 13.02 -23.89
C SER A 584 3.48 12.75 -24.46
N ALA A 585 4.53 12.97 -23.67
CA ALA A 585 5.89 12.55 -24.05
C ALA A 585 5.99 11.01 -24.23
N GLN A 586 5.11 10.25 -23.58
CA GLN A 586 5.04 8.78 -23.65
C GLN A 586 4.17 8.27 -24.81
N ILE A 587 3.11 9.00 -25.18
CA ILE A 587 2.23 8.71 -26.32
C ILE A 587 2.46 9.81 -27.37
N GLY A 588 3.54 9.66 -28.12
CA GLY A 588 4.04 10.67 -29.07
C GLY A 588 3.39 10.58 -30.45
N THR A 589 2.86 9.41 -30.82
CA THR A 589 2.19 9.15 -32.10
C THR A 589 0.87 8.40 -31.91
N VAL A 590 -0.01 8.47 -32.92
CA VAL A 590 -1.29 7.72 -32.91
C VAL A 590 -1.07 6.20 -32.90
N ALA A 591 0.07 5.73 -33.40
CA ALA A 591 0.41 4.30 -33.44
C ALA A 591 0.77 3.75 -32.05
N ASP A 592 1.25 4.62 -31.13
CA ASP A 592 1.62 4.22 -29.77
C ASP A 592 0.40 3.76 -28.93
N LEU A 593 -0.82 4.03 -29.41
CA LEU A 593 -2.06 3.56 -28.82
C LEU A 593 -2.41 2.12 -29.20
N ASP A 594 -1.88 1.59 -30.30
CA ASP A 594 -2.30 0.28 -30.84
C ASP A 594 -2.07 -0.88 -29.87
N PRO A 595 -0.88 -1.03 -29.25
CA PRO A 595 -0.65 -2.11 -28.30
C PRO A 595 -1.61 -2.03 -27.10
N ALA A 596 -1.85 -0.81 -26.61
CA ALA A 596 -2.69 -0.57 -25.45
C ALA A 596 -4.18 -0.80 -25.73
N LEU A 597 -4.68 -0.35 -26.87
CA LEU A 597 -6.06 -0.58 -27.31
C LEU A 597 -6.32 -2.07 -27.57
N THR A 598 -5.34 -2.76 -28.17
CA THR A 598 -5.41 -4.22 -28.36
C THR A 598 -5.46 -4.96 -27.03
N LEU A 599 -4.62 -4.55 -26.07
CA LEU A 599 -4.63 -5.10 -24.72
C LEU A 599 -5.97 -4.88 -24.01
N LEU A 600 -6.52 -3.67 -24.08
CA LEU A 600 -7.81 -3.31 -23.48
C LEU A 600 -9.00 -4.09 -24.07
N ASP A 601 -9.00 -4.29 -25.39
CA ASP A 601 -10.02 -5.10 -26.07
C ASP A 601 -9.89 -6.57 -25.65
N ALA A 602 -8.67 -7.11 -25.66
CA ALA A 602 -8.39 -8.49 -25.21
C ALA A 602 -8.75 -8.73 -23.73
N HIS A 603 -8.65 -7.69 -22.89
CA HIS A 603 -9.01 -7.73 -21.47
C HIS A 603 -10.49 -7.38 -21.20
N GLY A 604 -11.27 -7.14 -22.25
CA GLY A 604 -12.71 -6.90 -22.16
C GLY A 604 -13.13 -5.47 -21.81
N TYR A 605 -12.19 -4.55 -21.61
CA TYR A 605 -12.50 -3.15 -21.27
C TYR A 605 -13.10 -2.36 -22.44
N LEU A 606 -12.67 -2.69 -23.65
CA LEU A 606 -13.08 -2.05 -24.88
C LEU A 606 -13.64 -3.09 -25.85
N ARG A 607 -14.40 -2.60 -26.82
CA ARG A 607 -14.76 -3.38 -28.00
C ARG A 607 -14.57 -2.53 -29.23
N GLN A 608 -13.69 -2.92 -30.13
CA GLN A 608 -13.59 -2.26 -31.42
C GLN A 608 -14.88 -2.48 -32.23
N LEU A 609 -15.46 -1.40 -32.76
CA LEU A 609 -16.56 -1.44 -33.71
C LEU A 609 -16.02 -1.61 -35.12
N ASP A 610 -16.74 -2.38 -35.94
CA ASP A 610 -16.45 -2.48 -37.37
C ASP A 610 -16.40 -1.09 -38.01
N PRO A 611 -15.39 -0.79 -38.83
CA PRO A 611 -15.31 0.49 -39.50
C PRO A 611 -16.55 0.66 -40.42
N PRO A 612 -17.22 1.83 -40.41
CA PRO A 612 -18.38 2.04 -41.26
C PRO A 612 -18.01 1.85 -42.73
N ALA A 613 -18.96 1.33 -43.51
CA ALA A 613 -18.77 1.05 -44.93
C ALA A 613 -18.09 2.24 -45.64
N ARG A 614 -17.04 1.97 -46.43
CA ARG A 614 -16.30 3.01 -47.16
C ARG A 614 -17.27 3.85 -47.97
N SER A 615 -17.20 5.17 -47.81
CA SER A 615 -17.96 6.08 -48.66
C SER A 615 -17.59 5.84 -50.13
N PRO A 616 -18.58 5.70 -51.04
CA PRO A 616 -18.33 5.46 -52.45
C PRO A 616 -17.60 6.61 -53.16
N LYS A 617 -17.42 7.77 -52.49
CA LYS A 617 -16.75 8.96 -53.06
C LYS A 617 -15.24 9.03 -52.85
N GLY A 618 -14.61 8.04 -52.22
CA GLY A 618 -13.16 8.02 -51.99
C GLY A 618 -12.71 9.02 -50.92
N GLY A 619 -11.89 8.56 -49.98
CA GLY A 619 -11.39 9.35 -48.87
C GLY A 619 -10.53 8.53 -47.91
N ARG A 620 -9.77 9.19 -47.03
CA ARG A 620 -8.97 8.53 -45.99
C ARG A 620 -9.89 7.65 -45.14
N PRO A 621 -9.53 6.38 -44.86
CA PRO A 621 -10.37 5.49 -44.08
C PRO A 621 -10.73 6.12 -42.72
N PRO A 622 -11.99 5.96 -42.26
CA PRO A 622 -12.43 6.47 -40.97
C PRO A 622 -11.60 5.87 -39.85
N SER A 623 -11.35 6.65 -38.80
CA SER A 623 -10.59 6.17 -37.65
C SER A 623 -11.38 5.07 -36.92
N PRO A 624 -10.73 3.98 -36.46
CA PRO A 624 -11.39 2.95 -35.68
C PRO A 624 -12.13 3.55 -34.48
N SER A 625 -13.33 3.03 -34.23
CA SER A 625 -14.18 3.44 -33.11
C SER A 625 -14.26 2.32 -32.10
N TYR A 626 -14.35 2.68 -30.82
CA TYR A 626 -14.39 1.73 -29.71
C TYR A 626 -15.61 2.04 -28.84
N LEU A 627 -16.29 0.99 -28.39
CA LEU A 627 -17.23 1.05 -27.27
C LEU A 627 -16.51 0.73 -25.97
N VAL A 628 -16.95 1.34 -24.88
CA VAL A 628 -16.44 1.09 -23.53
C VAL A 628 -17.38 0.14 -22.79
N HIS A 629 -16.80 -0.81 -22.06
CA HIS A 629 -17.55 -1.73 -21.21
C HIS A 629 -18.35 -0.96 -20.14
N PRO A 630 -19.68 -1.14 -20.00
CA PRO A 630 -20.54 -0.40 -19.08
C PRO A 630 -20.08 -0.45 -17.62
N GLU A 631 -19.49 -1.56 -17.18
CA GLU A 631 -18.95 -1.69 -15.82
C GLU A 631 -17.64 -0.94 -15.57
N VAL A 632 -16.96 -0.45 -16.61
CA VAL A 632 -15.80 0.46 -16.43
C VAL A 632 -16.23 1.77 -15.76
N HIS A 633 -17.51 2.13 -15.91
CA HIS A 633 -18.11 3.30 -15.27
C HIS A 633 -18.90 2.95 -14.00
N ARG A 634 -19.05 1.67 -13.65
CA ARG A 634 -19.75 1.26 -12.42
C ARG A 634 -18.74 1.22 -11.27
N PRO A 635 -18.90 2.06 -10.23
CA PRO A 635 -18.14 1.93 -9.01
C PRO A 635 -18.71 0.75 -8.21
N ALA A 636 -18.25 -0.46 -8.49
CA ALA A 636 -18.51 -1.65 -7.68
C ALA A 636 -17.37 -2.65 -7.92
N ALA A 637 -16.18 -2.45 -7.34
CA ALA A 637 -15.88 -2.83 -5.97
C ALA A 637 -14.96 -1.85 -5.22
N THR A 638 -15.06 -0.57 -5.54
CA THR A 638 -14.40 0.53 -4.82
C THR A 638 -15.50 1.47 -4.32
N VAL A 639 -15.42 1.85 -3.04
CA VAL A 639 -16.47 2.51 -2.23
C VAL A 639 -17.38 1.53 -1.49
N HIS A 640 -16.89 0.98 -0.37
CA HIS A 640 -17.74 0.92 0.81
C HIS A 640 -17.89 2.35 1.36
N PRO A 641 -19.10 2.78 1.75
CA PRO A 641 -19.28 4.06 2.42
C PRO A 641 -18.49 4.08 3.72
N ILE A 642 -17.82 5.20 3.98
CA ILE A 642 -17.32 5.61 5.30
C ILE A 642 -18.54 5.67 6.22
N GLY A 643 -18.86 4.53 6.84
CA GLY A 643 -19.88 4.39 7.86
C GLY A 643 -19.20 4.38 9.21
N ALA A 644 -19.29 5.49 9.92
CA ALA A 644 -18.88 5.61 11.30
C ALA A 644 -19.44 4.46 12.16
N ARG A 645 -18.56 3.71 12.83
CA ARG A 645 -18.87 3.07 14.11
C ARG A 645 -17.78 3.42 15.12
N ARG A 646 -17.89 4.63 15.65
CA ARG A 646 -17.80 4.80 17.10
C ARG A 646 -19.15 4.34 17.66
N THR A 647 -19.16 3.32 18.51
CA THR A 647 -20.14 3.16 19.59
C THR A 647 -19.71 2.03 20.52
N ALA A 648 -19.55 2.43 21.80
CA ALA A 648 -19.28 1.67 23.02
C ALA A 648 -17.90 1.02 23.16
#